data_AF-A0A2V6ZT23-F1
#
_entry.id   AF-A0A2V6ZT23-F1
#
_cell.length_a   1.000
_cell.length_b   1.000
_cell.length_c   1.000
_cell.angle_alpha   90.00
_cell.angle_beta   90.00
_cell.angle_gamma   90.00
#
_symmetry.space_group_name_H-M   'P 1'
#
loop_
_entity.id
_entity.type
_entity.pdbx_description
1 polymer ?
#
loop_
_entity_poly.entity_id
_entity_poly.type
_entity_poly.pdbx_seq_one_letter_code
_entity_poly.pdbx_strand_id
1 'polypeptide(L)'
;MKMNKKKWSWMVALLGPLIVAGSLSADPAYPVKVGPTGRYLVDQNGVPFLITGDSPQAMIGNLSEAEAELFLSNRRAYGFNTVWINLLCTTYTGCRDDGMTFDGVPPFTTLLANSPAPYYDLSTPNEDYFARVDRILQLAAQYGFLVILDPAETGGWLDVLRNNGIAASFDYGRFLGQRYAGYDNILWMHGNDYDPNPSDDLFVGALASGIRERDTRHLHTLELNRFSTSRDAEQLASVIGVDLDAAYSDVFMVGQVLKAYNRPNSLPTFTVEAGYEFQMASTLALRAQEYWVLLSGAAGQLYGNDYTWPFVPGWQDHLDTPGSVQMTYVKALFEPRAWYNLVPDQGHTVVTDGVGIIDTVDYATAARTLDGTLVMAYVPSIRPVTVDMSQLSGSVTARWYDPSAGTFAAVAGSPFPNSGLLIFTAPGINADGDQDWVLVLEASQTQGVSAITPNPIDLAAAPNSFTISGAGFVSLGAALPVVNFVANGVLVGQARATGLTGGTLTVPFPTDQTSLSGPLAGLGAGSVTVSVYNQTPSGFTPVGSTNLTVNDTRCTTCAVIAPNPIDLAATPNSFAISGGSFAGLGAGLPVVNFVANGVLVGQARATGLTGGTLTVPFPTDQTSLSGPLAGFSAGSVTVTVHNQTLSGFTLVGSTNLTVHDTRCTTCAVIAPNPIDLAAAPNSFTISGGSFANLGAGLPVVNFVANGFLVGQARATGLTGGMLTVPIPTDQTSLSGPLAGLSPGSVTVFVYNQTPLNGFILAGSIGLTVR
;
A
#
# COMPACT_ATOMS: atom_id res chain seq x y z
N MET A 1 -28.46 57.78 44.71
CA MET A 1 -27.36 57.64 45.69
C MET A 1 -26.64 56.33 45.32
N LYS A 2 -25.47 56.33 44.65
CA LYS A 2 -24.10 56.30 45.23
C LYS A 2 -24.02 55.30 46.42
N MET A 3 -23.09 54.34 46.56
CA MET A 3 -21.80 54.03 45.90
C MET A 3 -21.30 52.64 46.45
N ASN A 4 -20.33 51.88 45.92
CA ASN A 4 -19.42 52.03 44.76
C ASN A 4 -18.87 50.66 44.25
N LYS A 5 -18.22 50.69 43.08
CA LYS A 5 -17.28 49.73 42.45
C LYS A 5 -16.17 49.16 43.36
N LYS A 6 -15.74 47.91 43.09
CA LYS A 6 -14.31 47.53 43.02
C LYS A 6 -14.07 46.57 41.86
N LYS A 7 -13.09 46.90 41.00
CA LYS A 7 -12.50 45.99 40.01
C LYS A 7 -11.37 45.22 40.68
N TRP A 8 -11.18 43.95 40.32
CA TRP A 8 -9.82 43.42 40.18
C TRP A 8 -9.70 42.62 38.89
N SER A 9 -8.55 42.79 38.24
CA SER A 9 -8.22 42.21 36.95
C SER A 9 -7.19 41.13 37.17
N TRP A 10 -7.45 39.93 36.66
CA TRP A 10 -6.41 38.93 36.44
C TRP A 10 -6.41 38.60 34.95
N MET A 11 -5.25 38.81 34.33
CA MET A 11 -4.99 38.38 32.96
C MET A 11 -4.93 36.86 32.94
N VAL A 12 -5.95 36.20 32.41
CA VAL A 12 -5.80 34.81 31.94
C VAL A 12 -5.09 34.88 30.60
N ALA A 13 -3.88 34.32 30.54
CA ALA A 13 -3.20 34.13 29.26
C ALA A 13 -3.99 33.12 28.44
N LEU A 14 -4.51 33.57 27.28
CA LEU A 14 -5.11 32.72 26.27
C LEU A 14 -4.02 31.89 25.57
N LEU A 15 -3.52 30.88 26.29
CA LEU A 15 -2.98 29.67 25.68
C LEU A 15 -4.17 28.84 25.20
N GLY A 16 -4.81 29.30 24.13
CA GLY A 16 -5.74 28.46 23.39
C GLY A 16 -4.97 27.23 22.87
N PRO A 17 -5.53 26.01 22.96
CA PRO A 17 -4.90 24.87 22.32
C PRO A 17 -4.75 25.19 20.83
N LEU A 18 -3.57 24.89 20.29
CA LEU A 18 -3.34 25.02 18.86
C LEU A 18 -4.19 23.95 18.18
N ILE A 19 -5.41 24.31 17.78
CA ILE A 19 -6.26 23.47 16.95
C ILE A 19 -5.51 23.31 15.64
N VAL A 20 -4.78 22.20 15.50
CA VAL A 20 -4.40 21.68 14.20
C VAL A 20 -5.73 21.51 13.47
N ALA A 21 -5.93 22.29 12.43
CA ALA A 21 -7.06 22.12 11.53
C ALA A 21 -6.87 20.80 10.78
N GLY A 22 -7.23 19.70 11.44
CA GLY A 22 -7.59 18.48 10.75
C GLY A 22 -8.64 18.83 9.72
N SER A 23 -8.55 18.23 8.54
CA SER A 23 -9.62 18.31 7.55
C SER A 23 -10.92 17.87 8.24
N LEU A 24 -11.88 18.79 8.34
CA LEU A 24 -13.27 18.40 8.55
C LEU A 24 -13.56 17.34 7.49
N SER A 25 -13.85 16.11 7.92
CA SER A 25 -14.32 15.09 7.00
C SER A 25 -15.56 15.65 6.32
N ALA A 26 -15.59 15.64 4.99
CA ALA A 26 -16.77 16.07 4.27
C ALA A 26 -17.95 15.15 4.64
N ASP A 27 -19.17 15.68 4.63
CA ASP A 27 -20.34 14.86 4.87
C ASP A 27 -20.37 13.68 3.87
N PRO A 28 -20.70 12.45 4.33
CA PRO A 28 -20.69 11.27 3.47
C PRO A 28 -21.53 11.46 2.22
N ALA A 29 -20.99 11.13 1.04
CA ALA A 29 -21.76 11.14 -0.19
C ALA A 29 -22.70 9.94 -0.23
N TYR A 30 -23.97 10.16 0.08
CA TYR A 30 -25.02 9.15 0.03
C TYR A 30 -25.45 8.79 -1.42
N PRO A 31 -26.10 7.63 -1.65
CA PRO A 31 -26.34 6.54 -0.71
C PRO A 31 -25.06 5.78 -0.35
N VAL A 32 -25.02 5.18 0.84
CA VAL A 32 -23.94 4.26 1.22
C VAL A 32 -24.03 2.95 0.42
N LYS A 33 -22.90 2.28 0.23
CA LYS A 33 -22.80 0.99 -0.47
C LYS A 33 -21.84 0.04 0.25
N VAL A 34 -21.98 -1.26 -0.02
CA VAL A 34 -21.04 -2.28 0.48
C VAL A 34 -19.62 -1.97 -0.01
N GLY A 35 -18.67 -1.95 0.92
CA GLY A 35 -17.26 -1.66 0.66
C GLY A 35 -16.52 -2.79 -0.07
N PRO A 36 -15.34 -2.54 -0.66
CA PRO A 36 -14.66 -3.47 -1.56
C PRO A 36 -14.30 -4.85 -0.98
N THR A 37 -14.25 -5.00 0.34
CA THR A 37 -13.95 -6.26 1.03
C THR A 37 -15.18 -7.05 1.46
N GLY A 38 -16.39 -6.47 1.33
CA GLY A 38 -17.62 -7.04 1.89
C GLY A 38 -17.67 -7.04 3.42
N ARG A 39 -16.92 -6.16 4.11
CA ARG A 39 -16.84 -6.10 5.59
C ARG A 39 -17.32 -4.81 6.23
N TYR A 40 -17.42 -3.73 5.46
CA TYR A 40 -17.79 -2.40 5.92
C TYR A 40 -18.58 -1.66 4.83
N LEU A 41 -19.13 -0.50 5.15
CA LEU A 41 -19.80 0.39 4.18
C LEU A 41 -18.86 1.48 3.69
N VAL A 42 -19.08 1.98 2.48
CA VAL A 42 -18.44 3.19 1.96
C VAL A 42 -19.48 4.18 1.44
N ASP A 43 -19.13 5.46 1.44
CA ASP A 43 -19.86 6.49 0.71
C ASP A 43 -19.65 6.35 -0.82
N GLN A 44 -20.30 7.20 -1.62
CA GLN A 44 -20.16 7.16 -3.07
C GLN A 44 -18.74 7.46 -3.58
N ASN A 45 -17.97 8.26 -2.84
CA ASN A 45 -16.56 8.55 -3.13
C ASN A 45 -15.59 7.41 -2.74
N GLY A 46 -16.08 6.38 -2.04
CA GLY A 46 -15.27 5.27 -1.54
C GLY A 46 -14.62 5.53 -0.17
N VAL A 47 -15.08 6.55 0.56
CA VAL A 47 -14.67 6.83 1.94
C VAL A 47 -15.36 5.83 2.88
N PRO A 48 -14.63 5.10 3.73
CA PRO A 48 -15.21 4.18 4.71
C PRO A 48 -16.19 4.86 5.66
N PHE A 49 -17.40 4.32 5.76
CA PHE A 49 -18.50 4.81 6.58
C PHE A 49 -18.64 3.91 7.81
N LEU A 50 -18.28 4.45 8.99
CA LEU A 50 -18.46 3.81 10.29
C LEU A 50 -19.85 4.17 10.81
N ILE A 51 -20.73 3.19 11.03
CA ILE A 51 -22.06 3.45 11.61
C ILE A 51 -21.87 3.88 13.08
N THR A 52 -22.16 5.15 13.37
CA THR A 52 -22.24 5.71 14.72
C THR A 52 -23.68 6.18 14.88
N GLY A 53 -24.58 5.27 15.26
CA GLY A 53 -26.01 5.51 15.20
C GLY A 53 -26.72 5.61 16.55
N ASP A 54 -27.93 6.15 16.52
CA ASP A 54 -28.89 6.20 17.63
C ASP A 54 -30.21 5.52 17.18
N SER A 55 -31.08 5.14 18.12
CA SER A 55 -32.33 4.40 17.87
C SER A 55 -33.60 5.21 18.22
N PRO A 56 -33.86 6.38 17.61
CA PRO A 56 -35.08 7.18 17.82
C PRO A 56 -36.32 6.58 17.14
N GLN A 57 -36.63 5.33 17.44
CA GLN A 57 -37.62 4.50 16.74
C GLN A 57 -38.98 5.21 16.56
N ALA A 58 -39.49 5.87 17.60
CA ALA A 58 -40.81 6.52 17.61
C ALA A 58 -40.86 7.92 16.93
N MET A 59 -39.81 8.39 16.24
CA MET A 59 -39.68 9.77 15.78
C MET A 59 -40.87 10.27 14.93
N ILE A 60 -41.40 9.44 14.01
CA ILE A 60 -42.53 9.83 13.15
C ILE A 60 -43.83 10.00 13.95
N GLY A 61 -44.08 9.10 14.89
CA GLY A 61 -45.30 9.09 15.69
C GLY A 61 -45.30 10.19 16.76
N ASN A 62 -44.23 10.31 17.53
CA ASN A 62 -44.25 11.05 18.80
C ASN A 62 -43.66 12.46 18.75
N LEU A 63 -42.94 12.85 17.68
CA LEU A 63 -42.32 14.19 17.59
C LEU A 63 -42.96 15.10 16.54
N SER A 64 -42.95 16.41 16.83
CA SER A 64 -43.08 17.45 15.81
C SER A 64 -41.77 17.63 15.02
N GLU A 65 -41.84 18.26 13.84
CA GLU A 65 -40.66 18.53 13.00
C GLU A 65 -39.58 19.35 13.73
N ALA A 66 -39.97 20.28 14.60
CA ALA A 66 -39.03 21.09 15.39
C ALA A 66 -38.37 20.27 16.52
N GLU A 67 -39.05 19.26 17.06
CA GLU A 67 -38.49 18.33 18.05
C GLU A 67 -37.57 17.30 17.38
N ALA A 68 -37.92 16.83 16.18
CA ALA A 68 -37.03 15.99 15.37
C ALA A 68 -35.75 16.76 15.01
N GLU A 69 -35.84 18.04 14.63
CA GLU A 69 -34.68 18.91 14.43
C GLU A 69 -33.84 19.10 15.71
N LEU A 70 -34.48 19.31 16.87
CA LEU A 70 -33.78 19.39 18.16
C LEU A 70 -33.00 18.10 18.47
N PHE A 71 -33.61 16.93 18.25
CA PHE A 71 -32.94 15.65 18.44
C PHE A 71 -31.78 15.46 17.45
N LEU A 72 -32.03 15.59 16.14
CA LEU A 72 -31.03 15.36 15.09
C LEU A 72 -29.84 16.32 15.20
N SER A 73 -30.09 17.61 15.50
CA SER A 73 -29.01 18.59 15.69
C SER A 73 -28.14 18.28 16.92
N ASN A 74 -28.73 17.79 18.01
CA ASN A 74 -27.99 17.33 19.19
C ASN A 74 -27.16 16.07 18.88
N ARG A 75 -27.77 15.03 18.29
CA ARG A 75 -27.05 13.82 17.86
C ARG A 75 -25.88 14.16 16.93
N ARG A 76 -26.06 15.10 16.00
CA ARG A 76 -25.01 15.54 15.08
C ARG A 76 -23.85 16.22 15.82
N ALA A 77 -24.11 16.92 16.92
CA ALA A 77 -23.06 17.54 17.75
C ALA A 77 -22.15 16.50 18.45
N TYR A 78 -22.69 15.33 18.80
CA TYR A 78 -21.94 14.17 19.31
C TYR A 78 -21.37 13.25 18.21
N GLY A 79 -21.49 13.66 16.93
CA GLY A 79 -20.90 12.95 15.81
C GLY A 79 -21.65 11.69 15.37
N PHE A 80 -22.86 11.45 15.88
CA PHE A 80 -23.75 10.44 15.29
C PHE A 80 -24.01 10.76 13.81
N ASN A 81 -24.14 9.72 12.99
CA ASN A 81 -24.31 9.80 11.53
C ASN A 81 -25.38 8.85 10.98
N THR A 82 -26.04 8.09 11.86
CA THR A 82 -27.08 7.12 11.51
C THR A 82 -28.22 7.22 12.54
N VAL A 83 -29.47 7.05 12.12
CA VAL A 83 -30.62 6.92 13.03
C VAL A 83 -31.55 5.81 12.56
N TRP A 84 -32.03 4.98 13.48
CA TRP A 84 -33.15 4.06 13.21
C TRP A 84 -34.48 4.74 13.52
N ILE A 85 -35.34 4.82 12.50
CA ILE A 85 -36.68 5.39 12.58
C ILE A 85 -37.69 4.37 12.05
N ASN A 86 -38.76 4.12 12.80
CA ASN A 86 -39.90 3.35 12.30
C ASN A 86 -40.84 4.30 11.55
N LEU A 87 -41.11 3.99 10.28
CA LEU A 87 -42.03 4.76 9.45
C LEU A 87 -43.46 4.60 9.97
N LEU A 88 -43.86 3.35 10.22
CA LEU A 88 -45.09 3.01 10.94
C LEU A 88 -44.70 2.47 12.30
N CYS A 89 -45.34 2.96 13.35
CA CYS A 89 -45.11 2.55 14.74
C CYS A 89 -46.45 2.48 15.49
N THR A 90 -46.54 1.61 16.49
CA THR A 90 -47.65 1.57 17.47
C THR A 90 -47.11 1.38 18.89
N THR A 91 -47.90 0.91 19.85
CA THR A 91 -47.48 0.73 21.25
C THR A 91 -46.25 -0.17 21.43
N TYR A 92 -45.99 -1.08 20.48
CA TYR A 92 -44.79 -1.91 20.49
C TYR A 92 -43.52 -1.04 20.55
N THR A 93 -43.47 -0.04 19.66
CA THR A 93 -42.37 0.92 19.55
C THR A 93 -42.73 2.29 20.15
N GLY A 94 -43.50 2.30 21.26
CA GLY A 94 -43.76 3.49 22.08
C GLY A 94 -44.70 4.54 21.46
N CYS A 95 -45.20 4.33 20.26
CA CYS A 95 -46.19 5.20 19.62
C CYS A 95 -47.62 4.92 20.13
N ARG A 96 -48.59 5.68 19.62
CA ARG A 96 -50.02 5.50 19.93
C ARG A 96 -50.54 4.12 19.49
N ASP A 97 -51.52 3.59 20.20
CA ASP A 97 -52.18 2.31 19.88
C ASP A 97 -52.88 2.33 18.52
N ASP A 98 -53.52 3.46 18.18
CA ASP A 98 -54.10 3.72 16.86
C ASP A 98 -53.08 4.02 15.75
N GLY A 99 -51.77 3.97 16.03
CA GLY A 99 -50.69 4.22 15.07
C GLY A 99 -50.67 5.64 14.48
N MET A 100 -51.48 6.56 15.00
CA MET A 100 -51.48 7.95 14.56
C MET A 100 -50.27 8.71 15.12
N THR A 101 -49.99 9.87 14.55
CA THR A 101 -49.05 10.83 15.16
C THR A 101 -49.61 11.42 16.46
N PHE A 102 -48.76 12.06 17.27
CA PHE A 102 -49.10 12.71 18.53
C PHE A 102 -50.24 13.74 18.42
N ASP A 103 -50.39 14.37 17.25
CA ASP A 103 -51.44 15.34 16.89
C ASP A 103 -52.61 14.74 16.08
N GLY A 104 -52.67 13.41 15.94
CA GLY A 104 -53.85 12.68 15.43
C GLY A 104 -53.91 12.52 13.92
N VAL A 105 -52.77 12.51 13.22
CA VAL A 105 -52.72 12.19 11.77
C VAL A 105 -52.55 10.68 11.60
N PRO A 106 -53.52 9.95 11.01
CA PRO A 106 -53.39 8.51 10.78
C PRO A 106 -52.52 8.19 9.57
N PRO A 107 -51.80 7.05 9.55
CA PRO A 107 -50.97 6.65 8.41
C PRO A 107 -51.78 6.26 7.17
N PHE A 108 -53.01 5.76 7.34
CA PHE A 108 -53.92 5.42 6.25
C PHE A 108 -55.29 6.05 6.47
N THR A 109 -55.98 6.38 5.38
CA THR A 109 -57.25 7.12 5.43
C THR A 109 -58.46 6.24 5.71
N THR A 110 -58.33 4.91 5.61
CA THR A 110 -59.43 3.96 5.90
C THR A 110 -58.96 2.72 6.67
N LEU A 111 -59.93 2.08 7.34
CA LEU A 111 -59.75 0.78 7.97
C LEU A 111 -60.22 -0.34 7.04
N LEU A 112 -59.54 -1.49 7.11
CA LEU A 112 -59.79 -2.66 6.28
C LEU A 112 -61.19 -3.24 6.54
N ALA A 113 -62.01 -3.30 5.49
CA ALA A 113 -63.38 -3.80 5.59
C ALA A 113 -63.44 -5.31 5.90
N ASN A 114 -64.34 -5.72 6.79
CA ASN A 114 -64.56 -7.11 7.23
C ASN A 114 -63.36 -7.76 7.96
N SER A 115 -62.47 -6.95 8.51
CA SER A 115 -61.35 -7.37 9.35
C SER A 115 -61.81 -7.80 10.78
N PRO A 116 -61.12 -8.74 11.46
CA PRO A 116 -61.43 -9.13 12.84
C PRO A 116 -61.09 -8.06 13.89
N ALA A 117 -60.28 -7.06 13.54
CA ALA A 117 -59.88 -5.92 14.37
C ALA A 117 -59.77 -4.65 13.50
N PRO A 118 -59.66 -3.43 14.06
CA PRO A 118 -59.58 -2.19 13.27
C PRO A 118 -58.18 -1.97 12.65
N TYR A 119 -57.74 -2.90 11.80
CA TYR A 119 -56.52 -2.75 11.02
C TYR A 119 -56.71 -1.73 9.89
N TYR A 120 -55.66 -0.99 9.55
CA TYR A 120 -55.66 -0.06 8.43
C TYR A 120 -55.70 -0.79 7.07
N ASP A 121 -56.32 -0.17 6.07
CA ASP A 121 -56.24 -0.60 4.66
C ASP A 121 -54.98 -0.02 4.01
N LEU A 122 -53.99 -0.89 3.74
CA LEU A 122 -52.69 -0.53 3.18
C LEU A 122 -52.77 0.07 1.77
N SER A 123 -53.88 -0.09 1.06
CA SER A 123 -54.13 0.54 -0.24
C SER A 123 -54.51 2.03 -0.14
N THR A 124 -54.69 2.56 1.08
CA THR A 124 -55.15 3.94 1.31
C THR A 124 -54.18 4.87 2.07
N PRO A 125 -52.86 4.95 1.71
CA PRO A 125 -51.90 5.86 2.35
C PRO A 125 -52.41 7.29 2.53
N ASN A 126 -52.21 7.88 3.71
CA ASN A 126 -52.60 9.25 4.00
C ASN A 126 -51.47 10.23 3.66
N GLU A 127 -51.68 11.06 2.63
CA GLU A 127 -50.67 12.02 2.16
C GLU A 127 -50.19 12.98 3.27
N ASP A 128 -51.04 13.39 4.22
CA ASP A 128 -50.62 14.26 5.33
C ASP A 128 -49.59 13.59 6.26
N TYR A 129 -49.68 12.26 6.43
CA TYR A 129 -48.73 11.46 7.20
C TYR A 129 -47.42 11.28 6.43
N PHE A 130 -47.50 10.81 5.19
CA PHE A 130 -46.31 10.56 4.37
C PHE A 130 -45.56 11.86 4.00
N ALA A 131 -46.26 12.99 3.87
CA ALA A 131 -45.63 14.30 3.73
C ALA A 131 -44.90 14.76 5.02
N ARG A 132 -45.28 14.28 6.22
CA ARG A 132 -44.48 14.49 7.44
C ARG A 132 -43.22 13.65 7.41
N VAL A 133 -43.34 12.38 7.03
CA VAL A 133 -42.17 11.48 6.89
C VAL A 133 -41.17 12.08 5.91
N ASP A 134 -41.61 12.57 4.74
CA ASP A 134 -40.78 13.31 3.79
C ASP A 134 -39.94 14.43 4.45
N ARG A 135 -40.57 15.27 5.27
CA ARG A 135 -39.93 16.42 5.92
C ARG A 135 -38.95 15.98 7.00
N ILE A 136 -39.26 14.94 7.77
CA ILE A 136 -38.34 14.37 8.78
C ILE A 136 -37.13 13.69 8.10
N LEU A 137 -37.33 12.96 7.00
CA LEU A 137 -36.22 12.39 6.22
C LEU A 137 -35.35 13.47 5.57
N GLN A 138 -35.94 14.57 5.10
CA GLN A 138 -35.21 15.75 4.62
C GLN A 138 -34.43 16.47 5.74
N LEU A 139 -34.96 16.55 6.95
CA LEU A 139 -34.24 17.06 8.12
C LEU A 139 -33.04 16.15 8.46
N ALA A 140 -33.24 14.84 8.50
CA ALA A 140 -32.14 13.88 8.70
C ALA A 140 -31.04 14.03 7.63
N ALA A 141 -31.42 14.23 6.35
CA ALA A 141 -30.48 14.50 5.27
C ALA A 141 -29.70 15.82 5.47
N GLN A 142 -30.38 16.90 5.90
CA GLN A 142 -29.75 18.20 6.18
C GLN A 142 -28.72 18.15 7.31
N TYR A 143 -28.93 17.29 8.31
CA TYR A 143 -27.98 17.05 9.39
C TYR A 143 -26.95 15.94 9.08
N GLY A 144 -26.97 15.36 7.88
CA GLY A 144 -26.01 14.37 7.43
C GLY A 144 -26.17 12.98 8.07
N PHE A 145 -27.42 12.55 8.27
CA PHE A 145 -27.77 11.23 8.79
C PHE A 145 -28.19 10.25 7.70
N LEU A 146 -27.64 9.04 7.77
CA LEU A 146 -28.25 7.84 7.21
C LEU A 146 -29.48 7.49 8.05
N VAL A 147 -30.64 7.28 7.43
CA VAL A 147 -31.83 6.77 8.10
C VAL A 147 -31.97 5.29 7.81
N ILE A 148 -31.84 4.47 8.85
CA ILE A 148 -32.29 3.08 8.84
C ILE A 148 -33.81 3.15 9.01
N LEU A 149 -34.52 2.98 7.90
CA LEU A 149 -35.97 3.20 7.81
C LEU A 149 -36.69 1.86 7.80
N ASP A 150 -37.44 1.58 8.86
CA ASP A 150 -38.35 0.42 8.92
C ASP A 150 -39.71 0.81 8.31
N PRO A 151 -40.19 0.14 7.24
CA PRO A 151 -41.45 0.47 6.58
C PRO A 151 -42.70 0.07 7.37
N ALA A 152 -42.60 -0.92 8.28
CA ALA A 152 -43.66 -1.47 9.11
C ALA A 152 -43.09 -2.45 10.14
N GLU A 153 -42.82 -1.96 11.37
CA GLU A 153 -42.23 -2.76 12.44
C GLU A 153 -43.10 -3.98 12.81
N THR A 154 -42.49 -5.16 12.93
CA THR A 154 -43.23 -6.42 13.01
C THR A 154 -43.83 -6.74 14.38
N GLY A 155 -43.37 -6.11 15.46
CA GLY A 155 -43.94 -6.31 16.79
C GLY A 155 -45.39 -5.78 16.91
N GLY A 156 -45.72 -4.73 16.15
CA GLY A 156 -47.04 -4.11 16.12
C GLY A 156 -47.80 -4.23 14.78
N TRP A 157 -47.11 -4.16 13.63
CA TRP A 157 -47.79 -4.08 12.31
C TRP A 157 -47.91 -5.41 11.56
N LEU A 158 -47.32 -6.51 12.05
CA LEU A 158 -47.39 -7.80 11.37
C LEU A 158 -48.84 -8.30 11.16
N ASP A 159 -49.72 -8.06 12.13
CA ASP A 159 -51.15 -8.36 11.99
C ASP A 159 -51.83 -7.54 10.89
N VAL A 160 -51.44 -6.27 10.70
CA VAL A 160 -51.95 -5.42 9.62
C VAL A 160 -51.50 -5.97 8.26
N LEU A 161 -50.21 -6.33 8.13
CA LEU A 161 -49.68 -6.97 6.93
C LEU A 161 -50.40 -8.30 6.62
N ARG A 162 -50.62 -9.15 7.64
CA ARG A 162 -51.27 -10.46 7.50
C ARG A 162 -52.73 -10.34 7.04
N ASN A 163 -53.49 -9.38 7.58
CA ASN A 163 -54.91 -9.22 7.27
C ASN A 163 -55.16 -8.49 5.94
N ASN A 164 -54.28 -7.58 5.53
CA ASN A 164 -54.30 -6.99 4.18
C ASN A 164 -53.84 -8.00 3.10
N GLY A 165 -52.90 -8.88 3.46
CA GLY A 165 -52.43 -9.97 2.62
C GLY A 165 -51.29 -9.60 1.67
N ILE A 166 -50.61 -10.63 1.16
CA ILE A 166 -49.34 -10.57 0.39
C ILE A 166 -49.36 -9.49 -0.71
N ALA A 167 -50.43 -9.42 -1.50
CA ALA A 167 -50.53 -8.46 -2.60
C ALA A 167 -50.59 -7.00 -2.12
N ALA A 168 -51.34 -6.72 -1.06
CA ALA A 168 -51.44 -5.38 -0.49
C ALA A 168 -50.14 -4.97 0.23
N SER A 169 -49.46 -5.89 0.91
CA SER A 169 -48.12 -5.66 1.47
C SER A 169 -47.09 -5.32 0.38
N PHE A 170 -47.14 -6.03 -0.76
CA PHE A 170 -46.29 -5.75 -1.93
C PHE A 170 -46.59 -4.38 -2.56
N ASP A 171 -47.86 -4.04 -2.77
CA ASP A 171 -48.25 -2.75 -3.35
C ASP A 171 -47.96 -1.57 -2.40
N TYR A 172 -48.08 -1.76 -1.08
CA TYR A 172 -47.59 -0.79 -0.09
C TYR A 172 -46.07 -0.61 -0.19
N GLY A 173 -45.32 -1.71 -0.30
CA GLY A 173 -43.87 -1.65 -0.54
C GLY A 173 -43.51 -0.88 -1.81
N ARG A 174 -44.25 -1.08 -2.91
CA ARG A 174 -44.06 -0.31 -4.15
C ARG A 174 -44.33 1.17 -3.97
N PHE A 175 -45.36 1.54 -3.21
CA PHE A 175 -45.64 2.93 -2.88
C PHE A 175 -44.47 3.57 -2.13
N LEU A 176 -43.93 2.90 -1.12
CA LEU A 176 -42.76 3.36 -0.37
C LEU A 176 -41.51 3.48 -1.26
N GLY A 177 -41.15 2.41 -1.97
CA GLY A 177 -40.00 2.42 -2.87
C GLY A 177 -40.11 3.49 -3.96
N GLN A 178 -41.32 3.76 -4.48
CA GLN A 178 -41.54 4.83 -5.44
C GLN A 178 -41.43 6.23 -4.81
N ARG A 179 -41.91 6.43 -3.58
CA ARG A 179 -41.82 7.73 -2.89
C ARG A 179 -40.39 8.07 -2.48
N TYR A 180 -39.66 7.08 -1.98
CA TYR A 180 -38.40 7.29 -1.27
C TYR A 180 -37.13 6.94 -2.07
N ALA A 181 -37.21 6.29 -3.24
CA ALA A 181 -36.02 6.05 -4.09
C ALA A 181 -35.27 7.34 -4.52
N GLY A 182 -35.88 8.52 -4.37
CA GLY A 182 -35.24 9.83 -4.59
C GLY A 182 -34.39 10.36 -3.41
N TYR A 183 -34.52 9.78 -2.22
CA TYR A 183 -33.86 10.24 -0.99
C TYR A 183 -32.55 9.48 -0.80
N ASP A 184 -31.41 10.13 -1.01
CA ASP A 184 -30.11 9.44 -1.02
C ASP A 184 -29.75 8.79 0.32
N ASN A 185 -30.23 9.32 1.44
CA ASN A 185 -29.77 9.00 2.78
C ASN A 185 -30.56 7.88 3.48
N ILE A 186 -31.07 6.87 2.75
CA ILE A 186 -31.87 5.77 3.29
C ILE A 186 -31.12 4.42 3.25
N LEU A 187 -31.36 3.60 4.28
CA LEU A 187 -31.14 2.16 4.29
C LEU A 187 -32.44 1.49 4.75
N TRP A 188 -32.95 0.52 4.00
CA TRP A 188 -34.20 -0.16 4.34
C TRP A 188 -33.95 -1.24 5.39
N MET A 189 -34.69 -1.21 6.48
CA MET A 189 -34.75 -2.31 7.43
C MET A 189 -36.09 -3.01 7.34
N HIS A 190 -36.13 -4.31 7.61
CA HIS A 190 -37.35 -5.10 7.74
C HIS A 190 -37.26 -5.87 9.05
N GLY A 191 -38.39 -6.24 9.64
CA GLY A 191 -38.42 -6.95 10.92
C GLY A 191 -38.77 -6.01 12.09
N ASN A 192 -37.90 -5.92 13.10
CA ASN A 192 -38.13 -5.37 14.44
C ASN A 192 -38.70 -6.43 15.40
N ASP A 193 -37.80 -7.00 16.21
CA ASP A 193 -37.93 -8.17 17.07
C ASP A 193 -38.52 -9.40 16.36
N TYR A 194 -38.22 -9.55 15.07
CA TYR A 194 -38.93 -10.50 14.22
C TYR A 194 -38.53 -11.96 14.48
N ASP A 195 -39.53 -12.79 14.81
CA ASP A 195 -39.40 -14.25 14.88
C ASP A 195 -39.73 -14.88 13.51
N PRO A 196 -38.72 -15.29 12.71
CA PRO A 196 -38.92 -15.71 11.32
C PRO A 196 -39.69 -17.03 11.24
N ASN A 197 -40.73 -17.04 10.41
CA ASN A 197 -41.53 -18.24 10.18
C ASN A 197 -42.14 -18.28 8.76
N PRO A 198 -42.25 -19.46 8.11
CA PRO A 198 -42.64 -19.55 6.70
C PRO A 198 -44.03 -19.01 6.34
N SER A 199 -44.90 -18.73 7.31
CA SER A 199 -46.21 -18.12 7.06
C SER A 199 -46.12 -16.60 7.01
N ASP A 200 -45.46 -15.99 7.99
CA ASP A 200 -45.38 -14.54 8.10
C ASP A 200 -44.26 -13.93 7.22
N ASP A 201 -43.21 -14.70 6.92
CA ASP A 201 -42.12 -14.34 6.00
C ASP A 201 -42.66 -13.95 4.61
N LEU A 202 -43.84 -14.46 4.23
CA LEU A 202 -44.52 -14.13 2.98
C LEU A 202 -44.97 -12.66 2.92
N PHE A 203 -45.37 -12.05 4.05
CA PHE A 203 -45.82 -10.66 4.07
C PHE A 203 -44.64 -9.69 4.20
N VAL A 204 -43.67 -10.00 5.06
CA VAL A 204 -42.43 -9.21 5.22
C VAL A 204 -41.61 -9.24 3.93
N GLY A 205 -41.42 -10.43 3.35
CA GLY A 205 -40.72 -10.59 2.06
C GLY A 205 -41.45 -9.91 0.90
N ALA A 206 -42.79 -9.87 0.90
CA ALA A 206 -43.57 -9.14 -0.09
C ALA A 206 -43.40 -7.62 0.03
N LEU A 207 -43.45 -7.07 1.24
CA LEU A 207 -43.19 -5.65 1.50
C LEU A 207 -41.80 -5.23 1.00
N ALA A 208 -40.76 -5.99 1.36
CA ALA A 208 -39.39 -5.76 0.89
C ALA A 208 -39.25 -5.88 -0.64
N SER A 209 -39.89 -6.89 -1.24
CA SER A 209 -39.89 -7.10 -2.70
C SER A 209 -40.57 -5.95 -3.44
N GLY A 210 -41.65 -5.41 -2.88
CA GLY A 210 -42.36 -4.25 -3.42
C GLY A 210 -41.49 -2.99 -3.42
N ILE A 211 -40.78 -2.75 -2.32
CA ILE A 211 -39.78 -1.68 -2.22
C ILE A 211 -38.71 -1.86 -3.30
N ARG A 212 -38.10 -3.05 -3.39
CA ARG A 212 -37.07 -3.35 -4.41
C ARG A 212 -37.53 -3.28 -5.86
N GLU A 213 -38.83 -3.39 -6.15
CA GLU A 213 -39.37 -3.16 -7.50
C GLU A 213 -39.17 -1.70 -7.96
N ARG A 214 -39.08 -0.75 -7.00
CA ARG A 214 -39.06 0.69 -7.26
C ARG A 214 -37.78 1.38 -6.76
N ASP A 215 -37.11 0.80 -5.77
CA ASP A 215 -35.84 1.26 -5.23
C ASP A 215 -34.75 0.18 -5.42
N THR A 216 -33.83 0.46 -6.35
CA THR A 216 -32.65 -0.36 -6.61
C THR A 216 -31.35 0.32 -6.14
N ARG A 217 -31.46 1.40 -5.36
CA ARG A 217 -30.34 2.26 -4.97
C ARG A 217 -29.88 2.00 -3.54
N HIS A 218 -30.82 1.75 -2.64
CA HIS A 218 -30.54 1.62 -1.21
C HIS A 218 -30.27 0.17 -0.79
N LEU A 219 -29.47 0.05 0.27
CA LEU A 219 -29.16 -1.23 0.90
C LEU A 219 -30.36 -1.71 1.72
N HIS A 220 -30.50 -3.03 1.87
CA HIS A 220 -31.49 -3.64 2.77
C HIS A 220 -30.82 -4.39 3.93
N THR A 221 -31.44 -4.36 5.11
CA THR A 221 -31.11 -5.19 6.27
C THR A 221 -32.36 -5.85 6.84
N LEU A 222 -32.19 -6.83 7.74
CA LEU A 222 -33.28 -7.56 8.39
C LEU A 222 -32.97 -7.68 9.88
N GLU A 223 -33.70 -6.94 10.69
CA GLU A 223 -33.70 -7.04 12.14
C GLU A 223 -34.49 -8.30 12.53
N LEU A 224 -33.99 -9.08 13.50
CA LEU A 224 -34.57 -10.34 13.96
C LEU A 224 -34.47 -10.39 15.49
N ASN A 225 -35.41 -11.09 16.13
CA ASN A 225 -35.46 -11.23 17.59
C ASN A 225 -34.11 -11.58 18.24
N ARG A 226 -33.91 -11.07 19.46
CA ARG A 226 -32.69 -11.15 20.28
C ARG A 226 -31.93 -12.48 20.19
N PHE A 227 -30.60 -12.39 20.16
CA PHE A 227 -29.64 -13.50 19.97
C PHE A 227 -29.51 -13.98 18.53
N SER A 228 -29.68 -13.08 17.56
CA SER A 228 -29.73 -13.40 16.15
C SER A 228 -28.88 -12.46 15.29
N THR A 229 -28.87 -12.76 14.00
CA THR A 229 -28.28 -11.98 12.92
C THR A 229 -29.17 -12.12 11.69
N SER A 230 -29.32 -11.09 10.83
CA SER A 230 -30.21 -11.11 9.65
C SER A 230 -30.21 -12.43 8.87
N ARG A 231 -29.01 -12.98 8.64
CA ARG A 231 -28.82 -14.19 7.82
C ARG A 231 -29.14 -15.51 8.56
N ASP A 232 -29.66 -15.48 9.79
CA ASP A 232 -30.25 -16.66 10.45
C ASP A 232 -31.62 -17.02 9.86
N ALA A 233 -32.36 -16.03 9.36
CA ALA A 233 -33.57 -16.23 8.54
C ALA A 233 -33.21 -16.39 7.06
N GLU A 234 -32.36 -17.37 6.70
CA GLU A 234 -31.69 -17.40 5.39
C GLU A 234 -32.65 -17.31 4.17
N GLN A 235 -33.82 -17.94 4.22
CA GLN A 235 -34.81 -17.85 3.13
C GLN A 235 -35.38 -16.43 3.00
N LEU A 236 -35.82 -15.81 4.10
CA LEU A 236 -36.35 -14.45 4.10
C LEU A 236 -35.27 -13.44 3.74
N ALA A 237 -34.07 -13.55 4.32
CA ALA A 237 -32.93 -12.70 3.99
C ALA A 237 -32.52 -12.78 2.51
N SER A 238 -32.76 -13.92 1.86
CA SER A 238 -32.57 -14.10 0.41
C SER A 238 -33.66 -13.41 -0.42
N VAL A 239 -34.93 -13.49 0.01
CA VAL A 239 -36.07 -12.79 -0.63
C VAL A 239 -35.94 -11.27 -0.50
N ILE A 240 -35.56 -10.78 0.69
CA ILE A 240 -35.27 -9.37 0.96
C ILE A 240 -34.01 -8.92 0.20
N GLY A 241 -33.08 -9.85 -0.08
CA GLY A 241 -31.75 -9.53 -0.60
C GLY A 241 -30.96 -8.68 0.40
N VAL A 242 -30.75 -9.18 1.61
CA VAL A 242 -30.01 -8.44 2.65
C VAL A 242 -28.58 -8.13 2.20
N ASP A 243 -28.20 -6.86 2.30
CA ASP A 243 -26.88 -6.31 1.94
C ASP A 243 -25.99 -6.04 3.17
N LEU A 244 -26.61 -5.84 4.34
CA LEU A 244 -25.98 -5.52 5.63
C LEU A 244 -26.56 -6.46 6.70
N ASP A 245 -25.73 -7.25 7.38
CA ASP A 245 -26.13 -8.26 8.39
C ASP A 245 -26.29 -7.58 9.76
N ALA A 246 -27.52 -7.22 10.11
CA ALA A 246 -27.89 -6.71 11.43
C ALA A 246 -27.71 -7.82 12.47
N ALA A 247 -26.86 -7.59 13.47
CA ALA A 247 -26.68 -8.46 14.63
C ALA A 247 -27.37 -7.84 15.85
N TYR A 248 -28.25 -8.59 16.52
CA TYR A 248 -28.90 -8.15 17.75
C TYR A 248 -28.62 -9.12 18.89
N SER A 249 -28.03 -8.58 19.96
CA SER A 249 -28.10 -9.14 21.30
C SER A 249 -27.79 -8.07 22.35
N ASP A 250 -28.13 -8.30 23.62
CA ASP A 250 -27.78 -7.47 24.79
C ASP A 250 -26.75 -8.15 25.74
N VAL A 251 -26.52 -9.45 25.57
CA VAL A 251 -25.42 -10.23 26.16
C VAL A 251 -24.72 -11.06 25.08
N PHE A 252 -23.50 -11.52 25.30
CA PHE A 252 -22.76 -12.31 24.30
C PHE A 252 -22.53 -11.57 22.94
N MET A 253 -22.25 -10.26 22.99
CA MET A 253 -22.02 -9.40 21.80
C MET A 253 -21.04 -10.02 20.82
N VAL A 254 -19.91 -10.48 21.36
CA VAL A 254 -18.75 -10.93 20.60
C VAL A 254 -19.12 -12.16 19.79
N GLY A 255 -19.77 -13.14 20.41
CA GLY A 255 -20.24 -14.35 19.76
C GLY A 255 -21.17 -14.07 18.57
N GLN A 256 -22.09 -13.10 18.69
CA GLN A 256 -23.06 -12.80 17.63
C GLN A 256 -22.44 -12.02 16.46
N VAL A 257 -21.59 -11.02 16.73
CA VAL A 257 -20.86 -10.32 15.66
C VAL A 257 -19.88 -11.28 14.97
N LEU A 258 -19.18 -12.14 15.73
CA LEU A 258 -18.31 -13.17 15.16
C LEU A 258 -19.09 -14.23 14.36
N LYS A 259 -20.33 -14.57 14.75
CA LYS A 259 -21.21 -15.47 14.00
C LYS A 259 -21.52 -14.92 12.60
N ALA A 260 -21.86 -13.63 12.50
CA ALA A 260 -22.03 -12.97 11.19
C ALA A 260 -20.70 -12.85 10.43
N TYR A 261 -19.64 -12.38 11.09
CA TYR A 261 -18.31 -12.18 10.51
C TYR A 261 -17.72 -13.48 9.93
N ASN A 262 -17.92 -14.63 10.58
CA ASN A 262 -17.36 -15.91 10.17
C ASN A 262 -18.18 -16.63 9.07
N ARG A 263 -19.26 -16.03 8.55
CA ARG A 263 -20.02 -16.60 7.41
C ARG A 263 -19.14 -16.66 6.15
N PRO A 264 -19.13 -17.78 5.38
CA PRO A 264 -18.32 -17.91 4.16
C PRO A 264 -18.59 -16.85 3.09
N ASN A 265 -19.86 -16.47 2.93
CA ASN A 265 -20.31 -15.35 2.12
C ASN A 265 -20.71 -14.20 3.06
N SER A 266 -19.73 -13.65 3.78
CA SER A 266 -19.95 -12.55 4.72
C SER A 266 -20.46 -11.29 4.02
N LEU A 267 -21.47 -10.68 4.60
CA LEU A 267 -21.82 -9.28 4.37
C LEU A 267 -21.06 -8.40 5.38
N PRO A 268 -21.00 -7.07 5.20
CA PRO A 268 -20.78 -6.18 6.33
C PRO A 268 -21.79 -6.50 7.42
N THR A 269 -21.38 -6.47 8.68
CA THR A 269 -22.27 -6.66 9.83
C THR A 269 -22.22 -5.45 10.74
N PHE A 270 -23.31 -5.11 11.41
CA PHE A 270 -23.36 -4.04 12.39
C PHE A 270 -24.26 -4.48 13.55
N THR A 271 -24.07 -3.90 14.73
CA THR A 271 -24.95 -4.16 15.87
C THR A 271 -26.16 -3.24 15.77
N VAL A 272 -27.31 -3.81 15.39
CA VAL A 272 -28.55 -3.05 15.17
C VAL A 272 -29.20 -2.64 16.49
N GLU A 273 -29.16 -3.52 17.48
CA GLU A 273 -29.65 -3.27 18.82
C GLU A 273 -28.72 -3.96 19.84
N ALA A 274 -28.64 -3.37 21.02
CA ALA A 274 -27.91 -3.85 22.18
C ALA A 274 -28.55 -3.29 23.45
N GLY A 275 -27.89 -3.40 24.61
CA GLY A 275 -28.44 -2.85 25.84
C GLY A 275 -28.59 -1.32 25.78
N TYR A 276 -29.79 -0.82 26.06
CA TYR A 276 -30.07 0.62 26.08
C TYR A 276 -29.78 1.28 27.45
N GLU A 277 -29.34 2.54 27.41
CA GLU A 277 -29.11 3.38 28.58
C GLU A 277 -30.41 3.60 29.37
N PHE A 278 -30.30 3.62 30.70
CA PHE A 278 -31.41 3.69 31.67
C PHE A 278 -32.37 2.49 31.70
N GLN A 279 -32.29 1.58 30.73
CA GLN A 279 -33.11 0.36 30.70
C GLN A 279 -32.36 -0.85 31.29
N MET A 280 -31.31 -1.31 30.60
CA MET A 280 -30.60 -2.55 30.95
C MET A 280 -29.06 -2.40 30.97
N ALA A 281 -28.51 -1.37 30.35
CA ALA A 281 -27.07 -1.11 30.32
C ALA A 281 -26.68 0.02 31.30
N SER A 282 -25.62 -0.23 32.09
CA SER A 282 -24.86 0.83 32.76
C SER A 282 -23.89 1.50 31.78
N THR A 283 -23.34 2.66 32.14
CA THR A 283 -22.34 3.36 31.31
C THR A 283 -21.14 2.48 30.95
N LEU A 284 -20.64 1.68 31.89
CA LEU A 284 -19.61 0.66 31.63
C LEU A 284 -20.08 -0.43 30.64
N ALA A 285 -21.33 -0.88 30.73
CA ALA A 285 -21.87 -1.88 29.82
C ALA A 285 -22.04 -1.33 28.39
N LEU A 286 -22.45 -0.05 28.26
CA LEU A 286 -22.51 0.68 26.98
C LEU A 286 -21.13 0.76 26.34
N ARG A 287 -20.11 1.26 27.05
CA ARG A 287 -18.74 1.23 26.52
C ARG A 287 -18.30 -0.18 26.16
N ALA A 288 -18.61 -1.18 26.99
CA ALA A 288 -18.21 -2.55 26.71
C ALA A 288 -18.81 -3.10 25.42
N GLN A 289 -20.12 -2.98 25.18
CA GLN A 289 -20.72 -3.39 23.91
C GLN A 289 -20.10 -2.62 22.73
N GLU A 290 -19.86 -1.31 22.89
CA GLU A 290 -19.29 -0.45 21.84
C GLU A 290 -17.90 -0.90 21.35
N TYR A 291 -16.97 -1.16 22.27
CA TYR A 291 -15.63 -1.63 21.90
C TYR A 291 -15.60 -3.13 21.56
N TRP A 292 -16.48 -3.94 22.16
CA TRP A 292 -16.56 -5.37 21.84
C TRP A 292 -16.97 -5.60 20.39
N VAL A 293 -18.02 -4.93 19.89
CA VAL A 293 -18.56 -5.20 18.54
C VAL A 293 -17.61 -4.72 17.45
N LEU A 294 -17.01 -3.54 17.61
CA LEU A 294 -16.03 -2.99 16.66
C LEU A 294 -14.77 -3.85 16.56
N LEU A 295 -14.22 -4.30 17.71
CA LEU A 295 -13.07 -5.21 17.72
C LEU A 295 -13.45 -6.67 17.37
N SER A 296 -14.74 -6.98 17.26
CA SER A 296 -15.25 -8.24 16.68
C SER A 296 -15.57 -8.14 15.18
N GLY A 297 -15.29 -7.00 14.54
CA GLY A 297 -15.41 -6.82 13.09
C GLY A 297 -16.74 -6.23 12.61
N ALA A 298 -17.51 -5.58 13.49
CA ALA A 298 -18.67 -4.80 13.10
C ALA A 298 -18.27 -3.51 12.34
N ALA A 299 -19.12 -3.10 11.39
CA ALA A 299 -19.04 -1.86 10.62
C ALA A 299 -19.59 -0.64 11.40
N GLY A 300 -19.86 -0.80 12.69
CA GLY A 300 -20.51 0.17 13.56
C GLY A 300 -21.71 -0.42 14.30
N GLN A 301 -22.52 0.45 14.91
CA GLN A 301 -23.64 0.07 15.77
C GLN A 301 -24.65 1.20 15.97
N LEU A 302 -25.81 0.86 16.53
CA LEU A 302 -26.73 1.82 17.13
C LEU A 302 -26.61 1.79 18.68
N TYR A 303 -26.50 2.98 19.27
CA TYR A 303 -26.77 3.24 20.68
C TYR A 303 -28.28 3.46 20.87
N GLY A 304 -28.79 3.26 22.07
CA GLY A 304 -30.17 3.64 22.41
C GLY A 304 -30.36 3.90 23.89
N ASN A 305 -31.50 4.50 24.22
CA ASN A 305 -31.76 5.12 25.52
C ASN A 305 -33.26 5.12 25.79
N ASP A 306 -33.66 4.67 27.00
CA ASP A 306 -35.05 4.39 27.36
C ASP A 306 -36.00 5.61 27.25
N TYR A 307 -35.45 6.82 27.30
CA TYR A 307 -36.23 8.04 27.17
C TYR A 307 -36.39 8.50 25.72
N THR A 308 -35.40 8.26 24.86
CA THR A 308 -35.36 8.81 23.49
C THR A 308 -35.76 7.82 22.41
N TRP A 309 -35.64 6.50 22.60
CA TRP A 309 -36.19 5.53 21.64
C TRP A 309 -37.72 5.65 21.47
N PRO A 310 -38.52 5.91 22.53
CA PRO A 310 -39.96 6.10 22.44
C PRO A 310 -40.40 7.58 22.54
N PHE A 311 -39.47 8.50 22.83
CA PHE A 311 -39.77 9.91 23.16
C PHE A 311 -40.80 10.10 24.29
N VAL A 312 -40.61 9.39 25.41
CA VAL A 312 -41.46 9.57 26.61
C VAL A 312 -41.32 10.98 27.21
N PRO A 313 -42.33 11.49 27.95
CA PRO A 313 -42.29 12.84 28.52
C PRO A 313 -41.03 13.10 29.36
N GLY A 314 -40.27 14.14 29.00
CA GLY A 314 -38.98 14.47 29.63
C GLY A 314 -37.74 13.95 28.88
N TRP A 315 -37.90 13.37 27.68
CA TRP A 315 -36.77 12.94 26.84
C TRP A 315 -35.77 14.06 26.53
N GLN A 316 -36.21 15.33 26.50
CA GLN A 316 -35.34 16.48 26.26
C GLN A 316 -34.25 16.64 27.33
N ASP A 317 -34.54 16.24 28.59
CA ASP A 317 -33.58 16.24 29.70
C ASP A 317 -32.57 15.07 29.62
N HIS A 318 -32.79 14.12 28.70
CA HIS A 318 -32.02 12.89 28.50
C HIS A 318 -31.28 12.88 27.15
N LEU A 319 -31.04 14.06 26.57
CA LEU A 319 -30.17 14.23 25.41
C LEU A 319 -28.69 14.10 25.80
N ASP A 320 -28.20 14.91 26.74
CA ASP A 320 -26.77 15.04 27.03
C ASP A 320 -26.31 14.06 28.13
N THR A 321 -26.43 12.76 27.84
CA THR A 321 -26.20 11.66 28.82
C THR A 321 -24.78 11.08 28.72
N PRO A 322 -24.29 10.39 29.77
CA PRO A 322 -22.97 9.76 29.72
C PRO A 322 -22.79 8.81 28.52
N GLY A 323 -23.76 7.95 28.22
CA GLY A 323 -23.68 7.03 27.07
C GLY A 323 -23.61 7.75 25.73
N SER A 324 -24.53 8.68 25.47
CA SER A 324 -24.55 9.44 24.21
C SER A 324 -23.31 10.33 24.01
N VAL A 325 -22.75 10.88 25.10
CA VAL A 325 -21.46 11.58 25.07
C VAL A 325 -20.32 10.62 24.72
N GLN A 326 -20.28 9.43 25.32
CA GLN A 326 -19.15 8.49 25.19
C GLN A 326 -19.04 7.83 23.81
N MET A 327 -20.14 7.72 23.07
CA MET A 327 -20.12 7.40 21.63
C MET A 327 -19.23 8.37 20.81
N THR A 328 -19.09 9.63 21.23
CA THR A 328 -18.13 10.58 20.63
C THR A 328 -16.68 10.08 20.77
N TYR A 329 -16.34 9.47 21.91
CA TYR A 329 -15.00 8.96 22.19
C TYR A 329 -14.71 7.64 21.46
N VAL A 330 -15.72 6.79 21.26
CA VAL A 330 -15.61 5.62 20.37
C VAL A 330 -15.27 6.09 18.95
N LYS A 331 -16.05 7.02 18.41
CA LYS A 331 -15.84 7.57 17.06
C LYS A 331 -14.46 8.23 16.93
N ALA A 332 -14.07 9.09 17.88
CA ALA A 332 -12.78 9.75 17.90
C ALA A 332 -11.58 8.76 17.97
N LEU A 333 -11.78 7.55 18.49
CA LEU A 333 -10.78 6.50 18.48
C LEU A 333 -10.71 5.77 17.13
N PHE A 334 -11.84 5.34 16.57
CA PHE A 334 -11.84 4.48 15.38
C PHE A 334 -11.76 5.24 14.06
N GLU A 335 -12.48 6.37 13.91
CA GLU A 335 -12.61 7.09 12.63
C GLU A 335 -11.26 7.59 12.05
N PRO A 336 -10.29 8.10 12.84
CA PRO A 336 -8.98 8.52 12.31
C PRO A 336 -8.06 7.35 11.90
N ARG A 337 -8.49 6.09 12.10
CA ARG A 337 -7.71 4.88 11.86
C ARG A 337 -8.30 4.08 10.71
N ALA A 338 -7.51 3.18 10.13
CA ALA A 338 -7.99 2.20 9.17
C ALA A 338 -8.78 1.06 9.88
N TRP A 339 -9.80 1.42 10.66
CA TRP A 339 -10.63 0.49 11.45
C TRP A 339 -11.24 -0.61 10.57
N TYR A 340 -11.59 -0.26 9.32
CA TYR A 340 -12.13 -1.14 8.29
C TYR A 340 -11.14 -2.21 7.77
N ASN A 341 -9.86 -2.14 8.19
CA ASN A 341 -8.84 -3.16 7.96
C ASN A 341 -8.56 -4.02 9.21
N LEU A 342 -9.22 -3.76 10.34
CA LEU A 342 -9.09 -4.58 11.55
C LEU A 342 -9.70 -5.97 11.33
N VAL A 343 -8.96 -7.00 11.72
CA VAL A 343 -9.37 -8.40 11.74
C VAL A 343 -9.36 -8.87 13.20
N PRO A 344 -10.47 -9.44 13.72
CA PRO A 344 -10.55 -9.92 15.10
C PRO A 344 -9.52 -11.03 15.39
N ASP A 345 -8.82 -10.94 16.52
CA ASP A 345 -7.81 -11.91 16.98
C ASP A 345 -8.46 -13.14 17.66
N GLN A 346 -9.36 -13.80 16.95
CA GLN A 346 -10.11 -14.98 17.44
C GLN A 346 -9.20 -16.15 17.82
N GLY A 347 -7.98 -16.20 17.27
CA GLY A 347 -6.98 -17.23 17.56
C GLY A 347 -6.04 -16.90 18.72
N HIS A 348 -6.19 -15.74 19.37
CA HIS A 348 -5.30 -15.24 20.44
C HIS A 348 -3.82 -15.27 20.02
N THR A 349 -3.57 -14.83 18.79
CA THR A 349 -2.26 -14.79 18.15
C THR A 349 -1.51 -13.49 18.43
N VAL A 350 -2.25 -12.43 18.76
CA VAL A 350 -1.70 -11.12 19.15
C VAL A 350 -1.80 -10.95 20.64
N VAL A 351 -3.00 -11.05 21.23
CA VAL A 351 -3.18 -11.03 22.68
C VAL A 351 -3.22 -12.47 23.16
N THR A 352 -2.07 -12.96 23.62
CA THR A 352 -1.83 -14.39 23.89
C THR A 352 -2.19 -14.82 25.31
N ASP A 353 -2.36 -13.86 26.24
CA ASP A 353 -2.74 -14.10 27.63
C ASP A 353 -3.44 -12.86 28.23
N GLY A 354 -4.21 -13.05 29.30
CA GLY A 354 -5.05 -12.02 29.91
C GLY A 354 -6.37 -11.77 29.17
N VAL A 355 -6.74 -12.64 28.21
CA VAL A 355 -7.93 -12.47 27.37
C VAL A 355 -9.24 -12.59 28.17
N GLY A 356 -9.31 -13.52 29.13
CA GLY A 356 -10.55 -13.87 29.81
C GLY A 356 -11.37 -14.92 29.03
N ILE A 357 -12.65 -15.06 29.33
CA ILE A 357 -13.56 -16.02 28.68
C ILE A 357 -14.47 -15.27 27.73
N ILE A 358 -14.54 -15.71 26.46
CA ILE A 358 -15.42 -15.11 25.44
C ILE A 358 -16.87 -15.03 25.93
N ASP A 359 -17.58 -13.97 25.51
CA ASP A 359 -18.98 -13.72 25.88
C ASP A 359 -19.22 -13.60 27.41
N THR A 360 -18.20 -13.18 28.16
CA THR A 360 -18.34 -12.73 29.56
C THR A 360 -17.99 -11.25 29.70
N VAL A 361 -18.49 -10.61 30.75
CA VAL A 361 -18.26 -9.18 31.03
C VAL A 361 -16.79 -8.80 31.21
N ASP A 362 -15.92 -9.78 31.44
CA ASP A 362 -14.48 -9.58 31.63
C ASP A 362 -13.66 -9.87 30.35
N TYR A 363 -14.29 -10.23 29.23
CA TYR A 363 -13.56 -10.59 28.00
C TYR A 363 -12.86 -9.40 27.35
N ALA A 364 -11.56 -9.55 27.05
CA ALA A 364 -10.82 -8.60 26.25
C ALA A 364 -10.90 -8.95 24.75
N THR A 365 -11.69 -8.20 23.99
CA THR A 365 -11.64 -8.26 22.52
C THR A 365 -10.37 -7.61 22.02
N ALA A 366 -9.75 -8.22 21.01
CA ALA A 366 -8.61 -7.64 20.31
C ALA A 366 -8.76 -7.82 18.79
N ALA A 367 -8.26 -6.85 18.05
CA ALA A 367 -8.19 -6.89 16.59
C ALA A 367 -6.87 -6.27 16.08
N ARG A 368 -6.46 -6.68 14.89
CA ARG A 368 -5.24 -6.19 14.24
C ARG A 368 -5.46 -5.89 12.77
N THR A 369 -4.72 -4.94 12.20
CA THR A 369 -4.62 -4.84 10.75
C THR A 369 -3.72 -5.94 10.18
N LEU A 370 -4.05 -6.46 8.99
CA LEU A 370 -3.24 -7.51 8.34
C LEU A 370 -1.82 -7.08 7.97
N ASP A 371 -1.56 -5.77 7.92
CA ASP A 371 -0.24 -5.20 7.64
C ASP A 371 0.57 -4.88 8.91
N GLY A 372 0.06 -5.24 10.10
CA GLY A 372 0.74 -5.06 11.38
C GLY A 372 0.93 -3.61 11.84
N THR A 373 0.23 -2.65 11.23
CA THR A 373 0.31 -1.22 11.63
C THR A 373 -0.45 -0.90 12.91
N LEU A 374 -1.56 -1.58 13.16
CA LEU A 374 -2.45 -1.29 14.27
C LEU A 374 -2.88 -2.58 14.97
N VAL A 375 -2.75 -2.60 16.28
CA VAL A 375 -3.42 -3.55 17.18
C VAL A 375 -4.21 -2.73 18.19
N MET A 376 -5.46 -3.13 18.42
CA MET A 376 -6.32 -2.54 19.44
C MET A 376 -6.92 -3.66 20.28
N ALA A 377 -6.93 -3.50 21.61
CA ALA A 377 -7.57 -4.43 22.53
C ALA A 377 -8.34 -3.67 23.61
N TYR A 378 -9.64 -3.93 23.75
CA TYR A 378 -10.44 -3.42 24.85
C TYR A 378 -10.29 -4.38 26.03
N VAL A 379 -10.03 -3.85 27.22
CA VAL A 379 -9.80 -4.64 28.44
C VAL A 379 -10.78 -4.13 29.50
N PRO A 380 -11.83 -4.91 29.85
CA PRO A 380 -12.89 -4.44 30.75
C PRO A 380 -12.49 -4.29 32.23
N SER A 381 -11.32 -4.79 32.63
CA SER A 381 -10.84 -4.75 34.02
C SER A 381 -9.35 -4.49 34.13
N ILE A 382 -8.89 -3.99 35.28
CA ILE A 382 -7.47 -3.70 35.52
C ILE A 382 -6.70 -5.02 35.73
N ARG A 383 -6.12 -5.53 34.64
CA ARG A 383 -5.31 -6.75 34.64
C ARG A 383 -4.16 -6.67 33.63
N PRO A 384 -3.12 -7.52 33.76
CA PRO A 384 -2.13 -7.69 32.71
C PRO A 384 -2.72 -8.39 31.48
N VAL A 385 -2.39 -7.91 30.29
CA VAL A 385 -2.57 -8.61 29.01
C VAL A 385 -1.21 -8.81 28.35
N THR A 386 -0.97 -10.00 27.79
CA THR A 386 0.31 -10.30 27.10
C THR A 386 0.11 -10.18 25.60
N VAL A 387 0.97 -9.42 24.94
CA VAL A 387 0.95 -9.18 23.49
C VAL A 387 2.19 -9.74 22.83
N ASP A 388 2.03 -10.53 21.76
CA ASP A 388 3.11 -10.87 20.84
C ASP A 388 3.41 -9.70 19.90
N MET A 389 4.50 -8.99 20.23
CA MET A 389 4.93 -7.82 19.47
C MET A 389 5.46 -8.17 18.08
N SER A 390 5.76 -9.44 17.79
CA SER A 390 6.17 -9.88 16.44
C SER A 390 5.04 -9.85 15.42
N GLN A 391 3.78 -9.70 15.88
CA GLN A 391 2.62 -9.48 15.02
C GLN A 391 2.51 -8.03 14.51
N LEU A 392 3.38 -7.12 14.95
CA LEU A 392 3.44 -5.72 14.49
C LEU A 392 4.59 -5.49 13.50
N SER A 393 4.43 -4.55 12.58
CA SER A 393 5.30 -4.38 11.41
C SER A 393 6.58 -3.55 11.64
N GLY A 394 6.71 -2.90 12.80
CA GLY A 394 7.80 -1.97 13.10
C GLY A 394 7.68 -1.39 14.51
N SER A 395 8.53 -0.43 14.87
CA SER A 395 8.61 0.07 16.25
C SER A 395 7.27 0.66 16.73
N VAL A 396 6.80 0.20 17.90
CA VAL A 396 5.42 0.33 18.35
C VAL A 396 5.25 1.45 19.37
N THR A 397 4.48 2.47 19.01
CA THR A 397 3.92 3.43 19.97
C THR A 397 2.76 2.76 20.69
N ALA A 398 2.83 2.69 22.02
CA ALA A 398 1.86 2.00 22.87
C ALA A 398 1.22 3.00 23.84
N ARG A 399 -0.11 3.03 23.85
CA ARG A 399 -0.91 3.95 24.65
C ARG A 399 -2.13 3.23 25.21
N TRP A 400 -2.53 3.62 26.42
CA TRP A 400 -3.85 3.30 26.95
C TRP A 400 -4.79 4.44 26.61
N TYR A 401 -5.98 4.14 26.11
CA TYR A 401 -7.04 5.11 25.87
C TYR A 401 -8.11 4.94 26.94
N ASP A 402 -8.46 6.05 27.58
CA ASP A 402 -9.59 6.14 28.51
C ASP A 402 -10.88 6.27 27.68
N PRO A 403 -11.74 5.23 27.65
CA PRO A 403 -12.94 5.23 26.84
C PRO A 403 -14.06 6.10 27.43
N SER A 404 -13.94 6.52 28.70
CA SER A 404 -14.88 7.41 29.40
C SER A 404 -14.58 8.90 29.23
N ALA A 405 -13.33 9.25 28.88
CA ALA A 405 -12.86 10.64 28.73
C ALA A 405 -12.30 10.99 27.34
N GLY A 406 -12.08 9.99 26.46
CA GLY A 406 -11.49 10.22 25.14
C GLY A 406 -10.02 10.63 25.15
N THR A 407 -9.26 10.26 26.20
CA THR A 407 -7.86 10.69 26.39
C THR A 407 -6.86 9.54 26.36
N PHE A 408 -5.60 9.83 26.02
CA PHE A 408 -4.53 8.83 26.00
C PHE A 408 -3.56 8.99 27.17
N ALA A 409 -3.31 7.89 27.89
CA ALA A 409 -2.17 7.71 28.79
C ALA A 409 -1.02 7.00 28.05
N ALA A 410 0.21 7.52 28.21
CA ALA A 410 1.40 6.94 27.59
C ALA A 410 1.87 5.68 28.35
N VAL A 411 2.28 4.63 27.64
CA VAL A 411 2.92 3.46 28.26
C VAL A 411 4.42 3.73 28.45
N ALA A 412 4.91 3.58 29.68
CA ALA A 412 6.32 3.75 30.00
C ALA A 412 7.19 2.72 29.23
N GLY A 413 8.25 3.20 28.58
CA GLY A 413 9.12 2.38 27.72
C GLY A 413 8.76 2.41 26.23
N SER A 414 7.64 3.05 25.85
CA SER A 414 7.29 3.28 24.45
C SER A 414 8.24 4.32 23.79
N PRO A 415 8.62 4.18 22.50
CA PRO A 415 8.24 3.11 21.57
C PRO A 415 8.99 1.80 21.78
N PHE A 416 8.28 0.68 21.61
CA PHE A 416 8.78 -0.68 21.81
C PHE A 416 9.32 -1.27 20.49
N PRO A 417 10.19 -2.30 20.53
CA PRO A 417 10.50 -3.13 19.37
C PRO A 417 9.32 -4.06 19.02
N ASN A 418 9.21 -4.47 17.76
CA ASN A 418 8.22 -5.44 17.29
C ASN A 418 8.72 -6.89 17.43
N SER A 419 9.12 -7.28 18.65
CA SER A 419 9.70 -8.61 18.88
C SER A 419 9.47 -9.09 20.31
N GLY A 420 9.07 -10.36 20.44
CA GLY A 420 8.86 -11.02 21.73
C GLY A 420 7.52 -10.68 22.37
N LEU A 421 7.28 -11.28 23.54
CA LEU A 421 6.07 -11.05 24.32
C LEU A 421 6.26 -9.87 25.27
N LEU A 422 5.34 -8.92 25.28
CA LEU A 422 5.29 -7.81 26.25
C LEU A 422 3.98 -7.85 27.06
N ILE A 423 4.07 -7.50 28.34
CA ILE A 423 2.92 -7.41 29.24
C ILE A 423 2.53 -5.95 29.39
N PHE A 424 1.25 -5.66 29.14
CA PHE A 424 0.65 -4.34 29.34
C PHE A 424 -0.40 -4.43 30.44
N THR A 425 -0.37 -3.49 31.38
CA THR A 425 -1.39 -3.35 32.45
C THR A 425 -1.96 -1.93 32.40
N ALA A 426 -3.27 -1.79 32.54
CA ALA A 426 -3.96 -0.50 32.59
C ALA A 426 -3.42 0.39 33.74
N PRO A 427 -3.41 1.73 33.58
CA PRO A 427 -2.73 2.63 34.52
C PRO A 427 -3.49 2.82 35.85
N GLY A 428 -4.75 2.39 35.94
CA GLY A 428 -5.59 2.52 37.12
C GLY A 428 -7.07 2.53 36.77
N ILE A 429 -7.87 3.11 37.66
CA ILE A 429 -9.28 3.44 37.41
C ILE A 429 -9.36 4.60 36.40
N ASN A 430 -10.34 4.56 35.49
CA ASN A 430 -10.54 5.59 34.46
C ASN A 430 -11.32 6.82 35.01
N ALA A 431 -11.56 7.83 34.16
CA ALA A 431 -12.14 9.10 34.59
C ALA A 431 -13.55 8.99 35.19
N ASP A 432 -14.36 8.04 34.73
CA ASP A 432 -15.72 7.77 35.26
C ASP A 432 -15.72 6.99 36.59
N GLY A 433 -14.59 6.38 36.98
CA GLY A 433 -14.50 5.53 38.16
C GLY A 433 -14.54 4.02 37.88
N ASP A 434 -14.55 3.63 36.60
CA ASP A 434 -14.57 2.24 36.14
C ASP A 434 -13.17 1.69 35.83
N GLN A 435 -13.09 0.41 35.47
CA GLN A 435 -11.84 -0.33 35.27
C GLN A 435 -11.44 -0.53 33.80
N ASP A 436 -12.26 -0.06 32.86
CA ASP A 436 -12.12 -0.36 31.44
C ASP A 436 -11.20 0.60 30.68
N TRP A 437 -10.37 0.02 29.80
CA TRP A 437 -9.38 0.74 28.98
C TRP A 437 -9.21 0.09 27.61
N VAL A 438 -8.85 0.88 26.58
CA VAL A 438 -8.40 0.34 25.29
C VAL A 438 -6.88 0.44 25.18
N LEU A 439 -6.20 -0.69 25.00
CA LEU A 439 -4.80 -0.72 24.59
C LEU A 439 -4.73 -0.42 23.09
N VAL A 440 -3.93 0.59 22.72
CA VAL A 440 -3.71 0.99 21.33
C VAL A 440 -2.21 0.91 21.03
N LEU A 441 -1.87 0.04 20.08
CA LEU A 441 -0.51 -0.22 19.63
C LEU A 441 -0.41 0.15 18.15
N GLU A 442 0.41 1.16 17.84
CA GLU A 442 0.61 1.67 16.49
C GLU A 442 2.07 1.48 16.09
N ALA A 443 2.31 0.63 15.10
CA ALA A 443 3.64 0.42 14.55
C ALA A 443 4.00 1.54 13.57
N SER A 444 5.17 2.12 13.77
CA SER A 444 5.84 2.95 12.78
C SER A 444 6.24 2.07 11.59
N GLN A 445 5.37 1.98 10.57
CA GLN A 445 5.73 1.35 9.31
C GLN A 445 6.92 2.12 8.69
N THR A 446 8.08 1.47 8.62
CA THR A 446 9.10 1.85 7.64
C THR A 446 8.54 1.52 6.27
N GLN A 447 7.89 2.49 5.62
CA GLN A 447 7.39 2.33 4.26
C GLN A 447 8.52 1.88 3.33
N GLY A 448 8.24 0.89 2.49
CA GLY A 448 9.27 0.29 1.65
C GLY A 448 8.89 -1.05 1.07
N VAL A 449 9.64 -1.45 0.05
CA VAL A 449 9.60 -2.79 -0.53
C VAL A 449 10.58 -3.67 0.24
N SER A 450 10.09 -4.73 0.88
CA SER A 450 10.94 -5.63 1.68
C SER A 450 11.52 -6.78 0.85
N ALA A 451 10.74 -7.35 -0.08
CA ALA A 451 11.23 -8.39 -1.00
C ALA A 451 10.48 -8.42 -2.34
N ILE A 452 11.09 -9.10 -3.31
CA ILE A 452 10.47 -9.53 -4.56
C ILE A 452 10.75 -11.02 -4.78
N THR A 453 9.73 -11.77 -5.18
CA THR A 453 9.78 -13.22 -5.41
C THR A 453 9.09 -13.55 -6.73
N PRO A 454 9.65 -14.42 -7.59
CA PRO A 454 10.98 -15.03 -7.50
C PRO A 454 12.13 -14.02 -7.70
N ASN A 455 13.25 -14.28 -7.03
CA ASN A 455 14.51 -13.54 -7.16
C ASN A 455 15.67 -14.45 -6.72
N PRO A 456 16.68 -14.75 -7.56
CA PRO A 456 16.81 -14.35 -8.96
C PRO A 456 15.73 -14.95 -9.87
N ILE A 457 15.62 -14.43 -11.09
CA ILE A 457 14.88 -15.05 -12.19
C ILE A 457 15.80 -15.47 -13.33
N ASP A 458 15.29 -16.29 -14.24
CA ASP A 458 15.90 -16.55 -15.54
C ASP A 458 14.87 -16.28 -16.63
N LEU A 459 15.22 -15.48 -17.64
CA LEU A 459 14.32 -15.14 -18.74
C LEU A 459 13.99 -16.34 -19.64
N ALA A 460 14.75 -17.45 -19.57
CA ALA A 460 14.39 -18.72 -20.21
C ALA A 460 13.17 -19.41 -19.59
N ALA A 461 12.88 -19.10 -18.33
CA ALA A 461 11.71 -19.54 -17.59
C ALA A 461 11.09 -18.34 -16.85
N ALA A 462 10.86 -17.25 -17.59
CA ALA A 462 10.32 -16.02 -17.04
C ALA A 462 8.98 -16.29 -16.31
N PRO A 463 8.80 -15.81 -15.06
CA PRO A 463 7.56 -16.04 -14.33
C PRO A 463 6.42 -15.22 -14.95
N ASN A 464 5.18 -15.69 -14.85
CA ASN A 464 4.01 -14.93 -15.31
C ASN A 464 3.79 -13.64 -14.49
N SER A 465 4.18 -13.67 -13.22
CA SER A 465 4.07 -12.56 -12.28
C SER A 465 5.13 -12.63 -11.17
N PHE A 466 5.36 -11.50 -10.52
CA PHE A 466 6.11 -11.36 -9.29
C PHE A 466 5.18 -11.12 -8.10
N THR A 467 5.61 -11.58 -6.95
CA THR A 467 5.07 -11.25 -5.63
C THR A 467 6.01 -10.23 -5.00
N ILE A 468 5.52 -9.01 -4.73
CA ILE A 468 6.31 -7.96 -4.07
C ILE A 468 5.72 -7.70 -2.69
N SER A 469 6.48 -7.99 -1.64
CA SER A 469 6.07 -7.74 -0.25
C SER A 469 6.67 -6.44 0.27
N GLY A 470 5.99 -5.79 1.21
CA GLY A 470 6.40 -4.52 1.76
C GLY A 470 5.37 -3.86 2.66
N ALA A 471 5.59 -2.59 2.92
CA ALA A 471 4.80 -1.73 3.78
C ALA A 471 4.42 -0.44 3.01
N GLY A 472 3.21 0.08 3.26
CA GLY A 472 2.71 1.29 2.62
C GLY A 472 2.06 1.10 1.23
N PHE A 473 1.82 -0.12 0.75
CA PHE A 473 1.07 -0.33 -0.50
C PHE A 473 -0.44 -0.07 -0.29
N VAL A 474 -1.03 0.83 -1.08
CA VAL A 474 -2.46 1.19 -0.96
C VAL A 474 -3.15 1.36 -2.31
N SER A 475 -4.45 1.05 -2.34
CA SER A 475 -5.36 1.31 -3.47
C SER A 475 -6.24 2.52 -3.15
N LEU A 476 -5.75 3.73 -3.39
CA LEU A 476 -6.42 4.98 -3.03
C LEU A 476 -7.51 5.37 -4.04
N GLY A 477 -8.53 4.51 -4.20
CA GLY A 477 -9.74 4.76 -5.00
C GLY A 477 -9.56 4.85 -6.53
N ALA A 478 -8.35 5.06 -7.03
CA ALA A 478 -8.08 5.26 -8.47
C ALA A 478 -7.60 4.00 -9.19
N ALA A 479 -6.59 3.29 -8.64
CA ALA A 479 -6.08 2.01 -9.13
C ALA A 479 -5.05 1.40 -8.17
N LEU A 480 -4.69 0.13 -8.39
CA LEU A 480 -3.59 -0.54 -7.71
C LEU A 480 -2.20 0.06 -8.03
N PRO A 481 -1.20 -0.10 -7.14
CA PRO A 481 0.17 0.41 -7.33
C PRO A 481 0.84 0.02 -8.65
N VAL A 482 1.77 0.88 -9.09
CA VAL A 482 2.57 0.72 -10.30
C VAL A 482 4.01 0.40 -9.94
N VAL A 483 4.62 -0.49 -10.71
CA VAL A 483 5.97 -0.98 -10.48
C VAL A 483 6.85 -0.68 -11.69
N ASN A 484 7.94 0.02 -11.45
CA ASN A 484 8.96 0.37 -12.43
C ASN A 484 10.18 -0.54 -12.25
N PHE A 485 10.67 -1.07 -13.37
CA PHE A 485 11.89 -1.88 -13.45
C PHE A 485 12.97 -1.02 -14.13
N VAL A 486 14.03 -0.70 -13.40
CA VAL A 486 15.07 0.26 -13.79
C VAL A 486 16.43 -0.46 -13.84
N ALA A 487 17.08 -0.46 -15.00
CA ALA A 487 18.41 -1.01 -15.19
C ALA A 487 19.38 0.10 -15.62
N ASN A 488 20.52 0.23 -14.95
CA ASN A 488 21.53 1.27 -15.21
C ASN A 488 20.95 2.71 -15.23
N GLY A 489 19.93 2.99 -14.40
CA GLY A 489 19.25 4.28 -14.34
C GLY A 489 18.19 4.53 -15.43
N VAL A 490 17.96 3.56 -16.33
CA VAL A 490 16.97 3.64 -17.41
C VAL A 490 15.75 2.78 -17.08
N LEU A 491 14.54 3.31 -17.27
CA LEU A 491 13.30 2.53 -17.17
C LEU A 491 13.25 1.50 -18.31
N VAL A 492 13.33 0.22 -17.97
CA VAL A 492 13.35 -0.90 -18.94
C VAL A 492 12.06 -1.73 -18.92
N GLY A 493 11.26 -1.64 -17.87
CA GLY A 493 9.96 -2.30 -17.79
C GLY A 493 9.02 -1.59 -16.83
N GLN A 494 7.72 -1.75 -17.05
CA GLN A 494 6.68 -1.20 -16.18
C GLN A 494 5.47 -2.13 -16.16
N ALA A 495 4.86 -2.27 -14.99
CA ALA A 495 3.64 -3.07 -14.80
C ALA A 495 2.77 -2.46 -13.69
N ARG A 496 1.45 -2.51 -13.87
CA ARG A 496 0.49 -2.26 -12.78
C ARG A 496 0.25 -3.56 -12.02
N ALA A 497 0.19 -3.52 -10.69
CA ALA A 497 -0.21 -4.66 -9.88
C ALA A 497 -1.66 -5.09 -10.21
N THR A 498 -1.90 -6.40 -10.24
CA THR A 498 -3.22 -7.02 -10.47
C THR A 498 -3.91 -7.50 -9.20
N GLY A 499 -3.20 -7.47 -8.06
CA GLY A 499 -3.78 -7.74 -6.74
C GLY A 499 -2.94 -7.12 -5.63
N LEU A 500 -3.59 -6.85 -4.49
CA LEU A 500 -2.98 -6.40 -3.24
C LEU A 500 -3.67 -7.13 -2.08
N THR A 501 -2.93 -7.99 -1.38
CA THR A 501 -3.44 -8.78 -0.25
C THR A 501 -2.38 -8.82 0.85
N GLY A 502 -2.72 -8.43 2.09
CA GLY A 502 -1.82 -8.55 3.25
C GLY A 502 -0.42 -7.96 3.03
N GLY A 503 -0.33 -6.69 2.63
CA GLY A 503 0.96 -6.01 2.36
C GLY A 503 1.74 -6.56 1.14
N THR A 504 1.11 -7.36 0.29
CA THR A 504 1.76 -8.04 -0.83
C THR A 504 1.07 -7.74 -2.16
N LEU A 505 1.83 -7.27 -3.14
CA LEU A 505 1.39 -6.99 -4.51
C LEU A 505 1.64 -8.20 -5.42
N THR A 506 0.65 -8.54 -6.23
CA THR A 506 0.81 -9.42 -7.41
C THR A 506 1.05 -8.53 -8.62
N VAL A 507 2.18 -8.68 -9.31
CA VAL A 507 2.63 -7.79 -10.38
C VAL A 507 2.94 -8.63 -11.63
N PRO A 508 2.28 -8.42 -12.78
CA PRO A 508 2.55 -9.21 -13.98
C PRO A 508 3.97 -8.93 -14.50
N PHE A 509 4.52 -9.88 -15.25
CA PHE A 509 5.83 -9.70 -15.88
C PHE A 509 5.82 -8.50 -16.84
N PRO A 510 6.80 -7.57 -16.77
CA PRO A 510 6.77 -6.35 -17.56
C PRO A 510 6.97 -6.63 -19.06
N THR A 511 6.03 -6.16 -19.86
CA THR A 511 6.02 -6.20 -21.33
C THR A 511 5.48 -4.88 -21.88
N ASP A 512 5.53 -4.68 -23.20
CA ASP A 512 4.92 -3.52 -23.85
C ASP A 512 3.43 -3.35 -23.53
N GLN A 513 2.70 -4.45 -23.26
CA GLN A 513 1.29 -4.44 -22.93
C GLN A 513 0.99 -4.04 -21.46
N THR A 514 1.94 -4.23 -20.55
CA THR A 514 1.77 -3.87 -19.13
C THR A 514 2.27 -2.46 -18.81
N SER A 515 3.00 -1.84 -19.74
CA SER A 515 3.55 -0.51 -19.60
C SER A 515 2.48 0.57 -19.76
N LEU A 516 2.46 1.54 -18.85
CA LEU A 516 1.55 2.69 -18.86
C LEU A 516 2.16 3.87 -19.63
N SER A 517 3.48 3.85 -19.88
CA SER A 517 4.23 4.89 -20.60
C SER A 517 4.54 4.53 -22.06
N GLY A 518 3.91 3.51 -22.63
CA GLY A 518 4.20 2.99 -23.98
C GLY A 518 5.33 1.94 -24.01
N PRO A 519 5.80 1.52 -25.20
CA PRO A 519 6.76 0.42 -25.34
C PRO A 519 8.06 0.64 -24.57
N LEU A 520 8.59 -0.44 -23.97
CA LEU A 520 9.81 -0.43 -23.15
C LEU A 520 10.73 -1.60 -23.53
N ALA A 521 12.03 -1.47 -23.26
CA ALA A 521 13.04 -2.41 -23.73
C ALA A 521 12.90 -3.87 -23.21
N GLY A 522 12.14 -4.07 -22.13
CA GLY A 522 12.02 -5.34 -21.43
C GLY A 522 13.18 -5.60 -20.46
N LEU A 523 13.05 -6.65 -19.64
CA LEU A 523 14.14 -7.07 -18.75
C LEU A 523 15.26 -7.75 -19.54
N GLY A 524 16.50 -7.40 -19.22
CA GLY A 524 17.72 -8.06 -19.69
C GLY A 524 18.56 -8.57 -18.52
N ALA A 525 19.58 -9.39 -18.81
CA ALA A 525 20.44 -9.95 -17.78
C ALA A 525 21.22 -8.88 -16.99
N GLY A 526 21.26 -9.01 -15.67
CA GLY A 526 21.90 -8.07 -14.75
C GLY A 526 21.08 -7.81 -13.49
N SER A 527 21.48 -6.77 -12.73
CA SER A 527 20.70 -6.27 -11.59
C SER A 527 19.72 -5.19 -12.06
N VAL A 528 18.48 -5.29 -11.62
CA VAL A 528 17.38 -4.37 -11.95
C VAL A 528 16.79 -3.84 -10.64
N THR A 529 16.77 -2.52 -10.46
CA THR A 529 16.07 -1.90 -9.34
C THR A 529 14.58 -1.88 -9.63
N VAL A 530 13.79 -2.42 -8.71
CA VAL A 530 12.34 -2.50 -8.79
C VAL A 530 11.76 -1.50 -7.79
N SER A 531 11.12 -0.44 -8.31
CA SER A 531 10.55 0.65 -7.51
C SER A 531 9.03 0.62 -7.57
N VAL A 532 8.37 0.67 -6.41
CA VAL A 532 6.90 0.66 -6.29
C VAL A 532 6.39 2.06 -5.99
N TYR A 533 5.29 2.43 -6.65
CA TYR A 533 4.60 3.70 -6.50
C TYR A 533 3.11 3.47 -6.28
N ASN A 534 2.53 4.08 -5.24
CA ASN A 534 1.08 4.15 -5.10
C ASN A 534 0.53 5.17 -6.10
N GLN A 535 -0.65 4.91 -6.66
CA GLN A 535 -1.35 5.89 -7.47
C GLN A 535 -2.24 6.77 -6.58
N THR A 536 -2.16 8.08 -6.80
CA THR A 536 -3.06 9.09 -6.22
C THR A 536 -3.96 9.65 -7.33
N PRO A 537 -5.04 10.41 -7.01
CA PRO A 537 -5.89 11.03 -8.03
C PRO A 537 -5.16 11.97 -8.99
N SER A 538 -3.99 12.51 -8.61
CA SER A 538 -3.21 13.49 -9.36
C SER A 538 -1.80 13.04 -9.76
N GLY A 539 -1.40 11.80 -9.48
CA GLY A 539 -0.05 11.32 -9.81
C GLY A 539 0.35 10.04 -9.07
N PHE A 540 1.63 9.97 -8.71
CA PHE A 540 2.24 8.78 -8.10
C PHE A 540 3.13 9.17 -6.91
N THR A 541 3.05 8.41 -5.81
CA THR A 541 3.91 8.57 -4.63
C THR A 541 4.84 7.37 -4.49
N PRO A 542 6.16 7.56 -4.34
CA PRO A 542 7.11 6.46 -4.18
C PRO A 542 6.91 5.78 -2.81
N VAL A 543 6.86 4.45 -2.80
CA VAL A 543 6.78 3.64 -1.58
C VAL A 543 8.15 3.12 -1.17
N GLY A 544 8.93 2.63 -2.14
CA GLY A 544 10.28 2.14 -1.93
C GLY A 544 10.78 1.30 -3.10
N SER A 545 11.94 0.67 -2.93
CA SER A 545 12.56 -0.14 -3.97
C SER A 545 13.40 -1.29 -3.42
N THR A 546 13.49 -2.37 -4.19
CA THR A 546 14.41 -3.50 -3.94
C THR A 546 15.13 -3.88 -5.25
N ASN A 547 16.08 -4.84 -5.21
CA ASN A 547 16.80 -5.28 -6.39
C ASN A 547 16.37 -6.69 -6.83
N LEU A 548 16.07 -6.83 -8.12
CA LEU A 548 15.84 -8.09 -8.82
C LEU A 548 17.11 -8.50 -9.57
N THR A 549 17.56 -9.73 -9.40
CA THR A 549 18.64 -10.32 -10.21
C THR A 549 18.05 -11.09 -11.38
N VAL A 550 18.41 -10.71 -12.60
CA VAL A 550 17.90 -11.31 -13.84
C VAL A 550 19.03 -12.06 -14.53
N ASN A 551 18.84 -13.36 -14.76
CA ASN A 551 19.65 -14.18 -15.65
C ASN A 551 18.96 -14.32 -17.02
N ASP A 552 19.71 -14.65 -18.07
CA ASP A 552 19.13 -14.98 -19.37
C ASP A 552 19.84 -16.19 -20.00
N THR A 553 19.33 -17.39 -19.75
CA THR A 553 19.87 -18.62 -20.37
C THR A 553 19.22 -18.97 -21.71
N ARG A 554 18.38 -18.10 -22.29
CA ARG A 554 17.84 -18.26 -23.68
C ARG A 554 18.91 -18.09 -24.77
N CYS A 555 20.16 -17.88 -24.36
CA CYS A 555 21.21 -17.23 -25.14
C CYS A 555 21.69 -18.06 -26.35
N THR A 556 20.91 -18.03 -27.44
CA THR A 556 21.30 -18.56 -28.75
C THR A 556 22.42 -17.76 -29.42
N THR A 557 22.75 -16.58 -28.88
CA THR A 557 23.89 -15.74 -29.24
C THR A 557 25.08 -15.87 -28.28
N CYS A 558 25.09 -16.82 -27.34
CA CYS A 558 26.24 -17.00 -26.47
C CYS A 558 27.31 -17.83 -27.17
N ALA A 559 28.53 -17.29 -27.18
CA ALA A 559 29.72 -18.00 -27.60
C ALA A 559 30.65 -18.26 -26.41
N VAL A 560 31.42 -19.35 -26.47
CA VAL A 560 32.55 -19.62 -25.58
C VAL A 560 33.81 -19.55 -26.43
N ILE A 561 34.71 -18.62 -26.08
CA ILE A 561 36.01 -18.48 -26.73
C ILE A 561 37.09 -19.18 -25.89
N ALA A 562 37.93 -19.99 -26.54
CA ALA A 562 39.07 -20.66 -25.94
C ALA A 562 40.32 -20.52 -26.84
N PRO A 563 41.52 -20.28 -26.29
CA PRO A 563 41.80 -19.97 -24.88
C PRO A 563 41.24 -18.61 -24.44
N ASN A 564 40.89 -18.52 -23.16
CA ASN A 564 40.44 -17.31 -22.47
C ASN A 564 40.68 -17.50 -20.96
N PRO A 565 41.47 -16.64 -20.28
CA PRO A 565 42.18 -15.48 -20.82
C PRO A 565 43.27 -15.86 -21.84
N ILE A 566 43.78 -14.86 -22.55
CA ILE A 566 45.03 -14.95 -23.32
C ILE A 566 46.08 -14.00 -22.78
N ASP A 567 47.34 -14.25 -23.14
CA ASP A 567 48.43 -13.31 -22.93
C ASP A 567 49.07 -12.93 -24.27
N LEU A 568 49.27 -11.64 -24.49
CA LEU A 568 49.94 -11.15 -25.70
C LEU A 568 51.44 -11.49 -25.74
N ALA A 569 52.04 -11.92 -24.62
CA ALA A 569 53.38 -12.51 -24.59
C ALA A 569 53.44 -13.90 -25.24
N ALA A 570 52.30 -14.60 -25.34
CA ALA A 570 52.18 -15.93 -25.92
C ALA A 570 50.84 -16.04 -26.68
N THR A 571 50.68 -15.23 -27.72
CA THR A 571 49.45 -15.20 -28.53
C THR A 571 49.14 -16.59 -29.11
N PRO A 572 47.92 -17.12 -28.97
CA PRO A 572 47.55 -18.38 -29.63
C PRO A 572 47.50 -18.18 -31.15
N ASN A 573 47.80 -19.23 -31.92
CA ASN A 573 47.69 -19.17 -33.38
C ASN A 573 46.22 -18.99 -33.86
N SER A 574 45.28 -19.51 -33.08
CA SER A 574 43.84 -19.44 -33.34
C SER A 574 43.03 -19.61 -32.06
N PHE A 575 41.81 -19.08 -32.06
CA PHE A 575 40.76 -19.35 -31.09
C PHE A 575 39.82 -20.44 -31.59
N ALA A 576 39.35 -21.27 -30.68
CA ALA A 576 38.13 -22.05 -30.84
C ALA A 576 36.95 -21.24 -30.27
N ILE A 577 35.91 -21.02 -31.06
CA ILE A 577 34.70 -20.31 -30.63
C ILE A 577 33.50 -21.23 -30.84
N SER A 578 32.94 -21.77 -29.75
CA SER A 578 31.76 -22.65 -29.78
C SER A 578 30.50 -21.88 -29.38
N GLY A 579 29.35 -22.20 -29.97
CA GLY A 579 28.11 -21.44 -29.74
C GLY A 579 26.96 -21.84 -30.66
N GLY A 580 25.84 -21.14 -30.53
CA GLY A 580 24.64 -21.37 -31.34
C GLY A 580 24.74 -20.81 -32.78
N SER A 581 24.07 -21.48 -33.72
CA SER A 581 23.70 -20.92 -35.04
C SER A 581 24.82 -20.45 -35.98
N PHE A 582 26.08 -20.85 -35.78
CA PHE A 582 27.17 -20.56 -36.73
C PHE A 582 26.98 -21.32 -38.05
N ALA A 583 27.04 -20.62 -39.19
CA ALA A 583 26.85 -21.21 -40.51
C ALA A 583 27.58 -20.44 -41.62
N GLY A 584 28.12 -21.18 -42.60
CA GLY A 584 28.61 -20.61 -43.85
C GLY A 584 27.47 -20.42 -44.84
N LEU A 585 26.84 -19.23 -44.87
CA LEU A 585 25.64 -18.94 -45.68
C LEU A 585 25.98 -18.54 -47.13
N GLY A 586 26.86 -19.32 -47.78
CA GLY A 586 27.22 -19.17 -49.19
C GLY A 586 28.24 -18.07 -49.52
N ALA A 587 28.53 -17.14 -48.60
CA ALA A 587 29.47 -16.03 -48.80
C ALA A 587 30.79 -16.17 -48.00
N GLY A 588 31.10 -17.38 -47.54
CA GLY A 588 32.25 -17.71 -46.68
C GLY A 588 31.85 -18.10 -45.27
N LEU A 589 32.85 -18.52 -44.47
CA LEU A 589 32.66 -18.80 -43.04
C LEU A 589 32.48 -17.50 -42.23
N PRO A 590 31.89 -17.58 -41.01
CA PRO A 590 31.63 -16.42 -40.17
C PRO A 590 32.84 -15.52 -39.90
N VAL A 591 32.56 -14.23 -39.71
CA VAL A 591 33.54 -13.19 -39.40
C VAL A 591 33.43 -12.80 -37.94
N VAL A 592 34.57 -12.67 -37.28
CA VAL A 592 34.68 -12.35 -35.86
C VAL A 592 35.34 -11.00 -35.68
N ASN A 593 34.62 -10.11 -34.99
CA ASN A 593 35.06 -8.77 -34.64
C ASN A 593 35.44 -8.74 -33.15
N PHE A 594 36.55 -8.09 -32.85
CA PHE A 594 37.06 -7.88 -31.50
C PHE A 594 37.00 -6.40 -31.17
N VAL A 595 36.22 -6.02 -30.17
CA VAL A 595 35.86 -4.64 -29.84
C VAL A 595 36.30 -4.32 -28.41
N ALA A 596 37.08 -3.26 -28.23
CA ALA A 596 37.51 -2.77 -26.93
C ALA A 596 37.07 -1.31 -26.77
N ASN A 597 36.43 -0.96 -25.66
CA ASN A 597 35.92 0.39 -25.38
C ASN A 597 35.06 0.99 -26.53
N GLY A 598 34.28 0.14 -27.22
CA GLY A 598 33.46 0.54 -28.37
C GLY A 598 34.20 0.67 -29.71
N VAL A 599 35.52 0.45 -29.75
CA VAL A 599 36.35 0.54 -30.96
C VAL A 599 36.71 -0.85 -31.48
N LEU A 600 36.62 -1.09 -32.79
CA LEU A 600 37.08 -2.32 -33.43
C LEU A 600 38.62 -2.38 -33.40
N VAL A 601 39.16 -3.31 -32.62
CA VAL A 601 40.62 -3.47 -32.40
C VAL A 601 41.22 -4.68 -33.12
N GLY A 602 40.39 -5.64 -33.55
CA GLY A 602 40.82 -6.78 -34.35
C GLY A 602 39.67 -7.40 -35.14
N GLN A 603 40.00 -8.06 -36.24
CA GLN A 603 39.02 -8.75 -37.08
C GLN A 603 39.66 -9.98 -37.75
N ALA A 604 38.91 -11.07 -37.83
CA ALA A 604 39.34 -12.31 -38.46
C ALA A 604 38.15 -13.08 -39.05
N ARG A 605 38.35 -13.72 -40.21
CA ARG A 605 37.41 -14.71 -40.75
C ARG A 605 37.76 -16.10 -40.20
N ALA A 606 36.75 -16.87 -39.80
CA ALA A 606 36.95 -18.26 -39.41
C ALA A 606 37.50 -19.11 -40.58
N THR A 607 38.45 -20.01 -40.28
CA THR A 607 39.09 -20.93 -41.23
C THR A 607 38.49 -22.33 -41.18
N GLY A 608 37.68 -22.66 -40.18
CA GLY A 608 36.95 -23.92 -40.07
C GLY A 608 35.67 -23.77 -39.23
N LEU A 609 34.72 -24.69 -39.44
CA LEU A 609 33.51 -24.86 -38.65
C LEU A 609 33.21 -26.35 -38.52
N THR A 610 33.36 -26.90 -37.30
CA THR A 610 33.15 -28.33 -37.01
C THR A 610 32.33 -28.46 -35.74
N GLY A 611 31.22 -29.19 -35.77
CA GLY A 611 30.41 -29.49 -34.58
C GLY A 611 29.93 -28.24 -33.81
N GLY A 612 29.57 -27.15 -34.51
CA GLY A 612 29.17 -25.88 -33.88
C GLY A 612 30.32 -25.06 -33.30
N THR A 613 31.58 -25.42 -33.58
CA THR A 613 32.77 -24.68 -33.15
C THR A 613 33.52 -24.10 -34.35
N LEU A 614 33.78 -22.80 -34.32
CA LEU A 614 34.60 -22.08 -35.30
C LEU A 614 36.08 -22.13 -34.91
N THR A 615 36.95 -22.37 -35.89
CA THR A 615 38.39 -22.10 -35.78
C THR A 615 38.66 -20.71 -36.34
N VAL A 616 39.17 -19.80 -35.53
CA VAL A 616 39.34 -18.37 -35.89
C VAL A 616 40.80 -17.99 -35.69
N PRO A 617 41.54 -17.55 -36.74
CA PRO A 617 42.95 -17.17 -36.59
C PRO A 617 43.08 -15.94 -35.68
N PHE A 618 44.22 -15.78 -35.03
CA PHE A 618 44.50 -14.60 -34.23
C PHE A 618 44.45 -13.32 -35.10
N PRO A 619 43.76 -12.24 -34.68
CA PRO A 619 43.58 -11.08 -35.52
C PRO A 619 44.89 -10.31 -35.72
N THR A 620 45.21 -10.05 -36.98
CA THR A 620 46.33 -9.23 -37.45
C THR A 620 45.85 -8.38 -38.63
N ASP A 621 46.68 -7.45 -39.11
CA ASP A 621 46.37 -6.65 -40.31
C ASP A 621 46.08 -7.52 -41.54
N GLN A 622 46.62 -8.75 -41.62
CA GLN A 622 46.39 -9.70 -42.72
C GLN A 622 45.06 -10.46 -42.61
N THR A 623 44.45 -10.58 -41.43
CA THR A 623 43.17 -11.27 -41.23
C THR A 623 41.97 -10.32 -41.25
N SER A 624 42.23 -9.01 -41.15
CA SER A 624 41.20 -7.97 -41.18
C SER A 624 40.61 -7.81 -42.58
N LEU A 625 39.28 -7.68 -42.65
CA LEU A 625 38.53 -7.42 -43.88
C LEU A 625 38.30 -5.91 -44.10
N SER A 626 38.63 -5.08 -43.10
CA SER A 626 38.42 -3.62 -43.09
C SER A 626 39.73 -2.81 -43.11
N GLY A 627 40.89 -3.44 -43.26
CA GLY A 627 42.22 -2.81 -43.24
C GLY A 627 42.93 -2.90 -41.89
N PRO A 628 44.07 -2.20 -41.70
CA PRO A 628 44.86 -2.28 -40.48
C PRO A 628 44.06 -1.84 -39.23
N LEU A 629 44.24 -2.54 -38.11
CA LEU A 629 43.52 -2.29 -36.86
C LEU A 629 44.50 -2.12 -35.69
N ALA A 630 44.05 -1.45 -34.62
CA ALA A 630 44.92 -1.05 -33.51
C ALA A 630 45.58 -2.23 -32.74
N GLY A 631 45.05 -3.45 -32.89
CA GLY A 631 45.51 -4.62 -32.15
C GLY A 631 45.04 -4.63 -30.71
N PHE A 632 45.32 -5.74 -30.00
CA PHE A 632 44.88 -5.90 -28.62
C PHE A 632 45.81 -5.19 -27.62
N SER A 633 45.21 -4.67 -26.55
CA SER A 633 45.85 -4.24 -25.32
C SER A 633 45.34 -5.06 -24.13
N ALA A 634 45.98 -4.95 -22.96
CA ALA A 634 45.43 -5.52 -21.74
C ALA A 634 44.02 -4.96 -21.44
N GLY A 635 43.10 -5.83 -21.01
CA GLY A 635 41.72 -5.46 -20.69
C GLY A 635 40.69 -6.51 -21.14
N SER A 636 39.41 -6.13 -21.06
CA SER A 636 38.31 -6.95 -21.60
C SER A 636 38.01 -6.53 -23.04
N VAL A 637 37.87 -7.51 -23.93
CA VAL A 637 37.54 -7.34 -25.35
C VAL A 637 36.24 -8.07 -25.64
N THR A 638 35.21 -7.36 -26.09
CA THR A 638 33.97 -7.97 -26.54
C THR A 638 34.16 -8.56 -27.94
N VAL A 639 33.93 -9.87 -28.04
CA VAL A 639 34.03 -10.65 -29.27
C VAL A 639 32.63 -10.82 -29.84
N THR A 640 32.45 -10.54 -31.13
CA THR A 640 31.16 -10.68 -31.82
C THR A 640 31.31 -11.48 -33.12
N VAL A 641 30.49 -12.51 -33.28
CA VAL A 641 30.52 -13.48 -34.38
C VAL A 641 29.36 -13.20 -35.33
N HIS A 642 29.66 -13.03 -36.62
CA HIS A 642 28.69 -12.70 -37.64
C HIS A 642 28.69 -13.75 -38.76
N ASN A 643 27.54 -14.37 -39.02
CA ASN A 643 27.35 -15.17 -40.24
C ASN A 643 27.31 -14.23 -41.45
N GLN A 644 28.01 -14.58 -42.53
CA GLN A 644 28.00 -13.80 -43.77
C GLN A 644 27.04 -14.40 -44.79
N THR A 645 26.07 -13.61 -45.23
CA THR A 645 25.20 -13.88 -46.38
C THR A 645 25.75 -13.20 -47.63
N LEU A 646 25.17 -13.49 -48.81
CA LEU A 646 25.52 -12.82 -50.06
C LEU A 646 25.26 -11.29 -50.04
N SER A 647 24.46 -10.79 -49.10
CA SER A 647 24.04 -9.38 -49.01
C SER A 647 24.49 -8.65 -47.74
N GLY A 648 25.15 -9.31 -46.78
CA GLY A 648 25.61 -8.66 -45.56
C GLY A 648 26.02 -9.61 -44.43
N PHE A 649 26.12 -9.06 -43.22
CA PHE A 649 26.55 -9.76 -42.01
C PHE A 649 25.42 -9.76 -40.97
N THR A 650 25.14 -10.91 -40.37
CA THR A 650 24.16 -11.05 -39.27
C THR A 650 24.87 -11.47 -38.00
N LEU A 651 24.72 -10.72 -36.91
CA LEU A 651 25.24 -11.09 -35.59
C LEU A 651 24.55 -12.37 -35.11
N VAL A 652 25.34 -13.39 -34.75
CA VAL A 652 24.87 -14.70 -34.29
C VAL A 652 25.56 -15.20 -33.03
N GLY A 653 26.62 -14.52 -32.57
CA GLY A 653 27.32 -14.88 -31.34
C GLY A 653 28.02 -13.68 -30.70
N SER A 654 28.15 -13.70 -29.38
CA SER A 654 28.93 -12.74 -28.61
C SER A 654 29.53 -13.40 -27.38
N THR A 655 30.71 -12.95 -26.96
CA THR A 655 31.41 -13.39 -25.75
C THR A 655 32.47 -12.37 -25.35
N ASN A 656 33.09 -12.52 -24.18
CA ASN A 656 34.17 -11.64 -23.72
C ASN A 656 35.50 -12.41 -23.67
N LEU A 657 36.54 -11.81 -24.23
CA LEU A 657 37.92 -12.27 -24.16
C LEU A 657 38.68 -11.39 -23.16
N THR A 658 39.25 -12.00 -22.12
CA THR A 658 40.16 -11.32 -21.21
C THR A 658 41.57 -11.38 -21.79
N VAL A 659 42.15 -10.21 -22.05
CA VAL A 659 43.51 -10.06 -22.57
C VAL A 659 44.43 -9.58 -21.46
N HIS A 660 45.45 -10.38 -21.17
CA HIS A 660 46.63 -9.95 -20.42
C HIS A 660 47.73 -9.53 -21.39
N ASP A 661 48.58 -8.61 -20.96
CA ASP A 661 49.74 -8.18 -21.74
C ASP A 661 51.01 -8.23 -20.88
N THR A 662 51.53 -9.43 -20.60
CA THR A 662 52.78 -9.58 -19.85
C THR A 662 54.02 -9.36 -20.70
N ARG A 663 53.89 -8.99 -21.99
CA ARG A 663 54.98 -8.34 -22.74
C ARG A 663 55.42 -7.08 -22.00
N CYS A 664 54.49 -6.41 -21.31
CA CYS A 664 54.76 -5.26 -20.46
C CYS A 664 55.30 -5.67 -19.07
N THR A 665 56.46 -6.33 -19.04
CA THR A 665 57.25 -6.54 -17.82
C THR A 665 58.15 -5.34 -17.49
N THR A 666 58.10 -4.25 -18.27
CA THR A 666 59.28 -3.39 -18.43
C THR A 666 59.11 -1.89 -18.17
N CYS A 667 58.85 -1.52 -16.90
CA CYS A 667 59.50 -0.38 -16.22
C CYS A 667 59.51 -0.69 -14.70
N ALA A 668 60.66 -1.03 -14.13
CA ALA A 668 60.75 -1.59 -12.78
C ALA A 668 60.94 -0.53 -11.67
N VAL A 669 61.80 0.48 -11.90
CA VAL A 669 62.14 1.49 -10.88
C VAL A 669 62.45 2.85 -11.52
N ILE A 670 61.93 3.93 -10.95
CA ILE A 670 62.45 5.29 -11.11
C ILE A 670 63.32 5.62 -9.87
N ALA A 671 64.53 6.16 -10.08
CA ALA A 671 65.40 6.60 -8.99
C ALA A 671 65.99 8.00 -9.26
N PRO A 672 65.83 8.98 -8.33
CA PRO A 672 65.03 8.91 -7.10
C PRO A 672 63.51 8.94 -7.37
N ASN A 673 62.74 8.33 -6.48
CA ASN A 673 61.28 8.44 -6.39
C ASN A 673 60.92 8.41 -4.89
N PRO A 674 60.32 9.47 -4.30
CA PRO A 674 59.84 10.70 -4.95
C PRO A 674 60.95 11.60 -5.51
N ILE A 675 60.55 12.53 -6.39
CA ILE A 675 61.36 13.70 -6.76
C ILE A 675 60.81 14.89 -5.98
N ASP A 676 61.68 15.58 -5.25
CA ASP A 676 61.39 16.83 -4.53
C ASP A 676 61.73 18.02 -5.45
N LEU A 677 60.77 18.90 -5.73
CA LEU A 677 60.99 20.04 -6.64
C LEU A 677 61.89 21.12 -6.05
N ALA A 678 62.01 21.24 -4.72
CA ALA A 678 62.90 22.19 -4.07
C ALA A 678 64.38 21.76 -4.13
N ALA A 679 64.65 20.48 -4.42
CA ALA A 679 65.97 19.90 -4.55
C ALA A 679 66.10 18.96 -5.77
N ALA A 680 65.44 19.31 -6.88
CA ALA A 680 65.35 18.44 -8.06
C ALA A 680 66.73 18.12 -8.65
N PRO A 681 67.05 16.83 -8.94
CA PRO A 681 68.31 16.46 -9.57
C PRO A 681 68.30 16.86 -11.06
N ASN A 682 69.45 17.16 -11.66
CA ASN A 682 69.52 17.49 -13.10
C ASN A 682 68.98 16.37 -14.02
N SER A 683 69.04 15.12 -13.55
CA SER A 683 68.50 13.94 -14.21
C SER A 683 68.20 12.85 -13.19
N PHE A 684 67.25 11.98 -13.52
CA PHE A 684 66.93 10.76 -12.77
C PHE A 684 67.10 9.53 -13.68
N THR A 685 67.01 8.33 -13.12
CA THR A 685 67.09 7.09 -13.90
C THR A 685 65.78 6.33 -13.94
N ILE A 686 65.51 5.67 -15.08
CA ILE A 686 64.43 4.70 -15.25
C ILE A 686 65.09 3.36 -15.60
N SER A 687 64.79 2.31 -14.85
CA SER A 687 65.40 0.98 -15.02
C SER A 687 64.36 -0.10 -15.27
N GLY A 688 64.80 -1.19 -15.90
CA GLY A 688 63.95 -2.35 -16.19
C GLY A 688 63.02 -2.10 -17.37
N GLY A 689 63.53 -1.52 -18.46
CA GLY A 689 62.81 -1.32 -19.71
C GLY A 689 63.32 -2.22 -20.84
N SER A 690 62.50 -2.49 -21.86
CA SER A 690 62.98 -2.91 -23.19
C SER A 690 63.52 -1.69 -23.98
N PHE A 691 64.28 -0.83 -23.31
CA PHE A 691 64.74 0.46 -23.83
C PHE A 691 65.81 0.27 -24.91
N ALA A 692 65.60 0.90 -26.07
CA ALA A 692 66.51 0.79 -27.21
C ALA A 692 66.53 2.07 -28.05
N ASN A 693 67.71 2.44 -28.54
CA ASN A 693 67.82 3.38 -29.66
C ASN A 693 67.63 2.58 -30.96
N LEU A 694 66.44 2.65 -31.55
CA LEU A 694 66.09 1.91 -32.77
C LEU A 694 66.51 2.64 -34.06
N GLY A 695 67.53 3.50 -33.99
CA GLY A 695 68.11 4.22 -35.13
C GLY A 695 67.63 5.66 -35.33
N ALA A 696 66.75 6.16 -34.46
CA ALA A 696 66.22 7.54 -34.51
C ALA A 696 66.50 8.37 -33.24
N GLY A 697 67.36 7.88 -32.35
CA GLY A 697 67.73 8.55 -31.10
C GLY A 697 67.33 7.76 -29.86
N LEU A 698 67.78 8.25 -28.71
CA LEU A 698 67.44 7.66 -27.41
C LEU A 698 65.94 7.83 -27.08
N PRO A 699 65.35 6.93 -26.27
CA PRO A 699 63.93 6.95 -25.93
C PRO A 699 63.41 8.29 -25.41
N VAL A 700 62.14 8.55 -25.70
CA VAL A 700 61.40 9.75 -25.27
C VAL A 700 60.49 9.38 -24.11
N VAL A 701 60.44 10.25 -23.11
CA VAL A 701 59.73 10.04 -21.85
C VAL A 701 58.66 11.12 -21.71
N ASN A 702 57.40 10.68 -21.62
CA ASN A 702 56.23 11.52 -21.41
C ASN A 702 55.77 11.42 -19.95
N PHE A 703 55.41 12.54 -19.36
CA PHE A 703 54.92 12.65 -17.98
C PHE A 703 53.47 13.10 -18.03
N VAL A 704 52.56 12.27 -17.51
CA VAL A 704 51.12 12.46 -17.59
C VAL A 704 50.54 12.59 -16.19
N ALA A 705 49.80 13.66 -15.92
CA ALA A 705 49.07 13.88 -14.68
C ALA A 705 47.59 14.17 -15.01
N ASN A 706 46.67 13.54 -14.28
CA ASN A 706 45.22 13.67 -14.49
C ASN A 706 44.75 13.47 -15.95
N GLY A 707 45.45 12.61 -16.71
CA GLY A 707 45.16 12.33 -18.13
C GLY A 707 45.79 13.31 -19.14
N PHE A 708 46.49 14.36 -18.69
CA PHE A 708 47.12 15.36 -19.55
C PHE A 708 48.65 15.22 -19.56
N LEU A 709 49.29 15.44 -20.72
CA LEU A 709 50.74 15.50 -20.85
C LEU A 709 51.26 16.79 -20.19
N VAL A 710 51.95 16.67 -19.06
CA VAL A 710 52.49 17.80 -18.29
C VAL A 710 53.98 18.03 -18.49
N GLY A 711 54.72 17.02 -18.97
CA GLY A 711 56.13 17.14 -19.28
C GLY A 711 56.60 16.13 -20.33
N GLN A 712 57.72 16.43 -20.98
CA GLN A 712 58.37 15.54 -21.93
C GLN A 712 59.89 15.75 -21.90
N ALA A 713 60.65 14.66 -22.03
CA ALA A 713 62.10 14.68 -22.07
C ALA A 713 62.64 13.56 -22.95
N ARG A 714 63.70 13.81 -23.72
CA ARG A 714 64.50 12.75 -24.35
C ARG A 714 65.56 12.25 -23.36
N ALA A 715 65.74 10.94 -23.26
CA ALA A 715 66.83 10.37 -22.48
C ALA A 715 68.21 10.78 -23.05
N THR A 716 69.16 11.05 -22.17
CA THR A 716 70.54 11.47 -22.52
C THR A 716 71.55 10.33 -22.45
N GLY A 717 71.19 9.21 -21.82
CA GLY A 717 72.00 7.99 -21.76
C GLY A 717 71.14 6.73 -21.72
N LEU A 718 71.69 5.61 -22.20
CA LEU A 718 71.13 4.27 -22.08
C LEU A 718 72.29 3.28 -21.84
N THR A 719 72.35 2.74 -20.63
CA THR A 719 73.42 1.80 -20.20
C THR A 719 72.78 0.66 -19.43
N GLY A 720 73.02 -0.61 -19.84
CA GLY A 720 72.56 -1.79 -19.09
C GLY A 720 71.04 -1.89 -18.88
N GLY A 721 70.22 -1.37 -19.79
CA GLY A 721 68.76 -1.34 -19.64
C GLY A 721 68.24 -0.24 -18.69
N MET A 722 69.09 0.74 -18.36
CA MET A 722 68.74 1.93 -17.58
C MET A 722 68.87 3.19 -18.44
N LEU A 723 67.83 4.02 -18.46
CA LEU A 723 67.83 5.34 -19.08
C LEU A 723 68.26 6.40 -18.07
N THR A 724 69.06 7.37 -18.52
CA THR A 724 69.27 8.65 -17.84
C THR A 724 68.35 9.68 -18.48
N VAL A 725 67.46 10.29 -17.70
CA VAL A 725 66.40 11.17 -18.19
C VAL A 725 66.52 12.52 -17.48
N PRO A 726 66.64 13.66 -18.19
CA PRO A 726 66.65 14.97 -17.57
C PRO A 726 65.26 15.30 -16.98
N ILE A 727 65.21 16.16 -15.96
CA ILE A 727 63.93 16.68 -15.45
C ILE A 727 63.21 17.43 -16.57
N PRO A 728 61.91 17.17 -16.81
CA PRO A 728 61.19 17.80 -17.90
C PRO A 728 60.97 19.29 -17.62
N THR A 729 61.34 20.10 -18.59
CA THR A 729 61.13 21.56 -18.65
C THR A 729 60.66 21.94 -20.06
N ASP A 730 60.26 23.19 -20.27
CA ASP A 730 59.93 23.72 -21.61
C ASP A 730 61.04 23.44 -22.65
N GLN A 731 62.31 23.39 -22.22
CA GLN A 731 63.46 23.18 -23.12
C GLN A 731 63.73 21.70 -23.44
N THR A 732 63.21 20.75 -22.67
CA THR A 732 63.39 19.30 -22.93
C THR A 732 62.26 18.67 -23.74
N SER A 733 61.14 19.40 -23.88
CA SER A 733 59.99 18.95 -24.66
C SER A 733 60.29 18.96 -26.16
N LEU A 734 59.84 17.92 -26.86
CA LEU A 734 59.99 17.77 -28.31
C LEU A 734 58.75 18.25 -29.06
N SER A 735 57.65 18.56 -28.36
CA SER A 735 56.34 18.92 -28.93
C SER A 735 55.84 20.33 -28.57
N GLY A 736 56.71 21.19 -28.04
CA GLY A 736 56.37 22.56 -27.61
C GLY A 736 56.41 22.74 -26.08
N PRO A 737 56.21 23.96 -25.55
CA PRO A 737 56.26 24.23 -24.11
C PRO A 737 55.22 23.39 -23.34
N LEU A 738 55.59 22.92 -22.16
CA LEU A 738 54.80 22.04 -21.30
C LEU A 738 54.99 22.47 -19.84
N ALA A 739 53.91 22.43 -19.05
CA ALA A 739 53.83 23.03 -17.72
C ALA A 739 54.88 22.55 -16.70
N GLY A 740 55.55 21.42 -16.95
CA GLY A 740 56.53 20.82 -16.06
C GLY A 740 55.90 19.91 -15.01
N LEU A 741 56.71 19.45 -14.06
CA LEU A 741 56.24 18.67 -12.93
C LEU A 741 55.69 19.57 -11.83
N SER A 742 54.52 19.22 -11.29
CA SER A 742 53.93 19.80 -10.09
C SER A 742 53.79 18.73 -9.00
N PRO A 743 53.69 19.09 -7.71
CA PRO A 743 53.48 18.12 -6.64
C PRO A 743 52.23 17.25 -6.88
N GLY A 744 52.36 15.94 -6.69
CA GLY A 744 51.31 14.96 -6.96
C GLY A 744 51.81 13.66 -7.61
N SER A 745 50.85 12.83 -8.03
CA SER A 745 51.10 11.57 -8.73
C SER A 745 51.16 11.76 -10.24
N VAL A 746 52.20 11.23 -10.87
CA VAL A 746 52.47 11.34 -12.31
C VAL A 746 52.71 9.96 -12.90
N THR A 747 52.08 9.63 -14.03
CA THR A 747 52.39 8.42 -14.80
C THR A 747 53.43 8.76 -15.86
N VAL A 748 54.56 8.06 -15.83
CA VAL A 748 55.66 8.23 -16.77
C VAL A 748 55.55 7.14 -17.84
N PHE A 749 55.50 7.52 -19.12
CA PHE A 749 55.47 6.62 -20.27
C PHE A 749 56.77 6.76 -21.07
N VAL A 750 57.42 5.65 -21.39
CA VAL A 750 58.69 5.64 -22.14
C VAL A 750 58.45 5.07 -23.53
N TYR A 751 58.97 5.74 -24.57
CA TYR A 751 58.82 5.36 -25.97
C TYR A 751 60.16 5.21 -26.67
N ASN A 752 60.43 4.05 -27.26
CA ASN A 752 61.55 3.86 -28.19
C ASN A 752 61.19 4.51 -29.53
N GLN A 753 62.07 5.36 -30.08
CA GLN A 753 61.83 6.04 -31.36
C GLN A 753 62.34 5.21 -32.55
N THR A 754 61.52 5.05 -33.59
CA THR A 754 61.83 4.29 -34.80
C THR A 754 62.29 5.18 -35.96
N PRO A 755 62.97 4.64 -37.00
CA PRO A 755 63.57 5.41 -38.10
C PRO A 755 62.62 6.28 -38.94
N LEU A 756 61.30 6.10 -38.83
CA LEU A 756 60.27 6.85 -39.56
C LEU A 756 59.53 7.86 -38.68
N ASN A 757 60.17 8.38 -37.63
CA ASN A 757 59.56 9.23 -36.59
C ASN A 757 58.38 8.58 -35.83
N GLY A 758 58.27 7.24 -35.87
CA GLY A 758 57.32 6.50 -35.06
C GLY A 758 57.81 6.31 -33.62
N PHE A 759 56.88 6.03 -32.72
CA PHE A 759 57.16 5.79 -31.30
C PHE A 759 56.51 4.47 -30.88
N ILE A 760 57.31 3.56 -30.31
CA ILE A 760 56.84 2.30 -29.73
C ILE A 760 56.90 2.44 -28.21
N LEU A 761 55.78 2.27 -27.52
CA LEU A 761 55.74 2.29 -26.05
C LEU A 761 56.60 1.14 -25.50
N ALA A 762 57.65 1.48 -24.75
CA ALA A 762 58.58 0.56 -24.11
C ALA A 762 58.18 0.23 -22.65
N GLY A 763 57.29 1.03 -22.04
CA GLY A 763 56.70 0.77 -20.73
C GLY A 763 56.14 2.03 -20.07
N SER A 764 55.53 1.85 -18.89
CA SER A 764 55.09 2.96 -18.03
C SER A 764 55.26 2.67 -16.55
N ILE A 765 55.47 3.70 -15.73
CA ILE A 765 55.73 3.60 -14.28
C ILE A 765 55.26 4.86 -13.54
N GLY A 766 54.83 4.70 -12.28
CA GLY A 766 54.40 5.81 -11.43
C GLY A 766 55.56 6.58 -10.78
N LEU A 767 55.47 7.91 -10.81
CA LEU A 767 56.35 8.86 -10.16
C LEU A 767 55.57 9.67 -9.13
N THR A 768 56.12 9.84 -7.93
CA THR A 768 55.61 10.81 -6.95
C THR A 768 56.47 12.07 -6.99
N VAL A 769 55.84 13.22 -7.17
CA VAL A 769 56.48 14.54 -7.10
C VAL A 769 56.05 15.22 -5.80
N ARG A 770 56.98 15.85 -5.09
CA ARG A 770 56.75 16.58 -3.84
C ARG A 770 57.20 18.03 -3.94
#